data_AF-A0A3B8XA81-F1
#
_entry.id   AF-A0A3B8XA81-F1
#
_cell.length_a   1.000
_cell.length_b   1.000
_cell.length_c   1.000
_cell.angle_alpha   90.00
_cell.angle_beta   90.00
_cell.angle_gamma   90.00
#
_symmetry.space_group_name_H-M   'P 1'
#
loop_
_entity.id
_entity.type
_entity.pdbx_description
1 polymer ?
#
loop_
_entity_poly.entity_id
_entity_poly.type
_entity_poly.pdbx_seq_one_letter_code
_entity_poly.pdbx_strand_id
1 'polypeptide(L)'
;MKRFSFLAAMVALFLSSFLAFAQAPSGEGWTSNVVADGVSYYHFSGVEPVSGAIQKINVIDWDMANKGYALRLVWSDVKCPTSSVFRRENAVAAVNAAYEPESIVVKTGGTYHTCMPKDTVMTTPVPNWKNDGAIYTDASGQNISIASDGKGKSIAEQREFYGTSAWENIFTSSPMLIDDYAPVGASFVDSTLTAAQILEYNYEDPVRHQGVRHPRTAVALTENGHFLMIIVDGRRPGDSEGMNARELTRFIERNFHPRYALNMDGGGSTSMCVRGFGDPGTHLVNTPSSNKPSEIKKERKLVSFFCLVEAPKAPVVNVREEVMADWNKSSGLDRVLDWGPKAATPAPKGYEATYISHYGRHGSRYAYTAKAYTVLLEMLREGAAADNLTHYGRKMLDALEPFWKKVEYRVGDLTPLGWAQHVQIAETMVKSFPKAFGKGSRIDATSSASVRSIMSMTSCVSALSRLAPKASVYAHQGKEDIQATRPNEARNPFVYKGPDTVFPYFETSEQFFLRRFPQYPEVLGRLFKDASAGLGNRNAYDVFFNLYMFVAGMNSVPEDIRLDVKDFFTPEEYATLWETDNYERFNEYIYYRTSCSSIVDDMIEKADARLVARERGADLRYGHDHIMMALMMIMDIDDFNKYPSNPDNLAQVFQTYRSPMATNLQLVFYTPKGGKAGDVLVKVLHNGEEVRLGSLRPFDGPYYKWADVRAYLVSRVNLFVDKK
;
A
#
# COMPACT_ATOMS: atom_id res chain seq x y z
N MET A 1 -28.48 47.77 -32.22
CA MET A 1 -28.16 47.16 -30.91
C MET A 1 -28.16 45.64 -31.11
N LYS A 2 -27.12 44.97 -31.63
CA LYS A 2 -25.69 44.91 -31.24
C LYS A 2 -25.49 44.65 -29.74
N ARG A 3 -25.91 43.47 -29.25
CA ARG A 3 -25.35 42.80 -28.05
C ARG A 3 -25.82 41.36 -27.75
N PHE A 4 -26.61 40.72 -28.62
CA PHE A 4 -27.12 39.35 -28.37
C PHE A 4 -26.55 38.23 -29.26
N SER A 5 -25.60 38.53 -30.16
CA SER A 5 -25.04 37.54 -31.10
C SER A 5 -23.59 37.09 -30.79
N PHE A 6 -23.01 37.51 -29.67
CA PHE A 6 -21.62 37.15 -29.30
C PHE A 6 -21.51 36.04 -28.24
N LEU A 7 -22.56 35.81 -27.43
CA LEU A 7 -22.51 34.84 -26.34
C LEU A 7 -22.84 33.40 -26.77
N ALA A 8 -23.64 33.24 -27.84
CA ALA A 8 -23.95 31.92 -28.41
C ALA A 8 -22.79 31.34 -29.25
N ALA A 9 -21.93 32.19 -29.81
CA ALA A 9 -20.73 31.74 -30.54
C ALA A 9 -19.57 31.37 -29.61
N MET A 10 -19.46 31.99 -28.42
CA MET A 10 -18.42 31.62 -27.43
C MET A 10 -18.72 30.32 -26.67
N VAL A 11 -20.00 29.95 -26.50
CA VAL A 11 -20.39 28.67 -25.88
C VAL A 11 -20.28 27.50 -26.89
N ALA A 12 -20.37 27.78 -28.19
CA ALA A 12 -20.13 26.78 -29.24
C ALA A 12 -18.64 26.61 -29.61
N LEU A 13 -17.75 27.53 -29.21
CA LEU A 13 -16.29 27.46 -29.43
C LEU A 13 -15.49 26.97 -28.21
N PHE A 14 -16.14 26.76 -27.06
CA PHE A 14 -15.54 26.14 -25.87
C PHE A 14 -16.00 24.68 -25.63
N LEU A 15 -16.67 24.08 -26.61
CA LEU A 15 -17.14 22.69 -26.59
C LEU A 15 -16.51 21.82 -27.70
N SER A 16 -15.47 22.32 -28.37
CA SER A 16 -14.70 21.54 -29.37
C SER A 16 -13.28 21.20 -28.95
N SER A 17 -12.84 21.55 -27.74
CA SER A 17 -11.73 20.86 -27.09
C SER A 17 -12.30 19.69 -26.28
N PHE A 18 -12.85 18.70 -26.97
CA PHE A 18 -12.86 17.37 -26.42
C PHE A 18 -11.40 17.06 -26.09
N LEU A 19 -11.10 16.93 -24.79
CA LEU A 19 -9.98 16.12 -24.34
C LEU A 19 -10.03 14.85 -25.17
N ALA A 20 -9.10 14.71 -26.11
CA ALA A 20 -8.90 13.47 -26.81
C ALA A 20 -8.45 12.49 -25.73
N PHE A 21 -9.42 11.78 -25.15
CA PHE A 21 -9.14 10.57 -24.39
C PHE A 21 -8.23 9.71 -25.26
N ALA A 22 -7.21 9.08 -24.68
CA ALA A 22 -6.55 7.96 -25.35
C ALA A 22 -7.62 6.87 -25.50
N GLN A 23 -8.39 6.96 -26.57
CA GLN A 23 -9.44 6.03 -26.89
C GLN A 23 -8.75 4.74 -27.27
N ALA A 24 -9.12 3.63 -26.62
CA ALA A 24 -8.62 2.32 -27.00
C ALA A 24 -8.69 2.17 -28.52
N PRO A 25 -7.62 1.69 -29.18
CA PRO A 25 -7.63 1.53 -30.63
C PRO A 25 -8.82 0.63 -31.00
N SER A 26 -9.66 1.14 -31.91
CA SER A 26 -10.93 0.54 -32.24
C SER A 26 -11.15 0.57 -33.75
N GLY A 27 -11.94 -0.38 -34.25
CA GLY A 27 -12.19 -0.56 -35.68
C GLY A 27 -11.82 -1.95 -36.17
N GLU A 28 -11.96 -2.15 -37.48
CA GLU A 28 -11.70 -3.43 -38.13
C GLU A 28 -10.23 -3.86 -37.93
N GLY A 29 -10.03 -5.13 -37.54
CA GLY A 29 -8.72 -5.70 -37.29
C GLY A 29 -8.20 -5.60 -35.85
N TRP A 30 -8.79 -4.78 -34.98
CA TRP A 30 -8.40 -4.65 -33.57
C TRP A 30 -9.15 -5.60 -32.63
N THR A 31 -8.42 -6.13 -31.65
CA THR A 31 -8.95 -6.85 -30.48
C THR A 31 -8.35 -6.26 -29.21
N SER A 32 -9.12 -6.27 -28.11
CA SER A 32 -8.73 -5.71 -26.82
C SER A 32 -9.06 -6.68 -25.70
N ASN A 33 -8.11 -6.88 -24.80
CA ASN A 33 -8.25 -7.71 -23.61
C ASN A 33 -7.67 -7.00 -22.38
N VAL A 34 -8.25 -7.24 -21.22
CA VAL A 34 -7.65 -6.82 -19.94
C VAL A 34 -6.75 -7.95 -19.46
N VAL A 35 -5.45 -7.66 -19.29
CA VAL A 35 -4.47 -8.65 -18.79
C VAL A 35 -4.45 -8.65 -17.26
N ALA A 36 -4.53 -7.46 -16.69
CA ALA A 36 -4.64 -7.23 -15.25
C ALA A 36 -5.27 -5.84 -15.01
N ASP A 37 -5.59 -5.51 -13.76
CA ASP A 37 -6.15 -4.20 -13.42
C ASP A 37 -5.22 -3.07 -13.89
N GLY A 38 -5.74 -2.09 -14.64
CA GLY A 38 -4.92 -1.02 -15.24
C GLY A 38 -3.92 -1.46 -16.33
N VAL A 39 -3.95 -2.72 -16.79
CA VAL A 39 -3.08 -3.23 -17.88
C VAL A 39 -3.91 -3.90 -18.97
N SER A 40 -3.93 -3.26 -20.14
CA SER A 40 -4.65 -3.73 -21.33
C SER A 40 -3.70 -4.29 -22.38
N TYR A 41 -4.16 -5.28 -23.13
CA TYR A 41 -3.48 -5.86 -24.28
C TYR A 41 -4.33 -5.68 -25.54
N TYR A 42 -3.79 -4.95 -26.50
CA TYR A 42 -4.39 -4.76 -27.82
C TYR A 42 -3.63 -5.56 -28.86
N HIS A 43 -4.37 -6.19 -29.76
CA HIS A 43 -3.82 -6.90 -30.91
C HIS A 43 -4.52 -6.44 -32.20
N PHE A 44 -3.73 -6.06 -33.20
CA PHE A 44 -4.20 -5.73 -34.55
C PHE A 44 -3.74 -6.81 -35.53
N SER A 45 -4.64 -7.22 -36.42
CA SER A 45 -4.32 -8.06 -37.58
C SER A 45 -5.16 -7.63 -38.79
N GLY A 46 -4.51 -7.15 -39.84
CA GLY A 46 -5.21 -6.70 -41.05
C GLY A 46 -4.34 -5.79 -41.92
N VAL A 47 -4.92 -5.19 -42.95
CA VAL A 47 -4.25 -4.16 -43.76
C VAL A 47 -4.23 -2.86 -42.96
N GLU A 48 -3.05 -2.48 -42.46
CA GLU A 48 -2.90 -1.30 -41.61
C GLU A 48 -2.89 -0.02 -42.49
N PRO A 49 -3.76 0.97 -42.23
CA PRO A 49 -3.97 2.11 -43.13
C PRO A 49 -2.75 3.00 -43.42
N VAL A 50 -1.82 3.11 -42.48
CA VAL A 50 -0.62 3.96 -42.63
C VAL A 50 0.42 3.29 -43.54
N SER A 51 0.66 2.01 -43.32
CA SER A 51 1.62 1.22 -44.10
C SER A 51 1.01 0.66 -45.41
N GLY A 52 -0.31 0.57 -45.51
CA GLY A 52 -1.00 -0.03 -46.67
C GLY A 52 -0.66 -1.51 -46.86
N ALA A 53 -0.20 -2.19 -45.81
CA ALA A 53 0.25 -3.57 -45.84
C ALA A 53 -0.39 -4.38 -44.72
N ILE A 54 -0.38 -5.71 -44.87
CA ILE A 54 -0.84 -6.60 -43.80
C ILE A 54 0.16 -6.50 -42.64
N GLN A 55 -0.35 -6.21 -41.45
CA GLN A 55 0.42 -6.11 -40.22
C GLN A 55 -0.21 -6.94 -39.10
N LYS A 56 0.64 -7.48 -38.24
CA LYS A 56 0.28 -8.00 -36.93
C LYS A 56 0.99 -7.20 -35.85
N ILE A 57 0.22 -6.54 -35.00
CA ILE A 57 0.73 -5.57 -34.01
C ILE A 57 0.22 -5.98 -32.63
N ASN A 58 1.10 -5.95 -31.64
CA ASN A 58 0.77 -6.22 -30.25
C ASN A 58 1.15 -5.01 -29.40
N VAL A 59 0.24 -4.55 -28.56
CA VAL A 59 0.44 -3.39 -27.69
C VAL A 59 0.02 -3.73 -26.27
N ILE A 60 0.93 -3.53 -25.32
CA ILE A 60 0.60 -3.47 -23.90
C ILE A 60 0.45 -2.01 -23.52
N ASP A 61 -0.66 -1.71 -22.89
CA ASP A 61 -1.05 -0.39 -22.41
C ASP A 61 -1.22 -0.44 -20.90
N TRP A 62 -0.28 0.19 -20.19
CA TRP A 62 -0.33 0.32 -18.74
C TRP A 62 -0.76 1.74 -18.35
N ASP A 63 -1.91 1.85 -17.68
CA ASP A 63 -2.34 3.07 -17.00
C ASP A 63 -1.48 3.27 -15.74
N MET A 64 -0.52 4.20 -15.79
CA MET A 64 0.39 4.45 -14.68
C MET A 64 -0.28 5.18 -13.50
N ALA A 65 -1.56 5.56 -13.60
CA ALA A 65 -2.35 5.91 -12.41
C ALA A 65 -2.52 4.68 -11.51
N ASN A 66 -2.52 3.47 -12.08
CA ASN A 66 -2.46 2.23 -11.33
C ASN A 66 -1.02 1.95 -10.85
N LYS A 67 -0.76 2.28 -9.58
CA LYS A 67 0.52 2.05 -8.89
C LYS A 67 0.74 0.58 -8.45
N GLY A 68 -0.10 -0.35 -8.90
CA GLY A 68 0.08 -1.79 -8.71
C GLY A 68 1.18 -2.39 -9.56
N TYR A 69 1.70 -1.66 -10.56
CA TYR A 69 2.74 -2.13 -11.48
C TYR A 69 3.94 -1.19 -11.56
N ALA A 70 5.05 -1.71 -12.07
CA ALA A 70 6.28 -0.98 -12.31
C ALA A 70 6.94 -1.49 -13.60
N LEU A 71 7.58 -0.60 -14.35
CA LEU A 71 8.45 -0.94 -15.47
C LEU A 71 9.87 -1.22 -14.95
N ARG A 72 10.31 -2.47 -15.08
CA ARG A 72 11.71 -2.84 -14.86
C ARG A 72 12.48 -2.84 -16.16
N LEU A 73 13.58 -2.09 -16.20
CA LEU A 73 14.63 -2.21 -17.20
C LEU A 73 15.56 -3.31 -16.74
N VAL A 74 15.57 -4.42 -17.47
CA VAL A 74 16.24 -5.64 -17.05
C VAL A 74 17.46 -5.88 -17.91
N TRP A 75 18.63 -5.98 -17.26
CA TRP A 75 19.86 -6.48 -17.85
C TRP A 75 20.07 -7.96 -17.48
N SER A 76 20.70 -8.72 -18.37
CA SER A 76 21.06 -10.12 -18.15
C SER A 76 22.47 -10.37 -18.64
N ASP A 77 23.35 -10.81 -17.75
CA ASP A 77 24.76 -11.14 -18.08
C ASP A 77 24.90 -12.32 -19.05
N VAL A 78 23.84 -13.10 -19.19
CA VAL A 78 23.74 -14.21 -20.15
C VAL A 78 22.63 -13.92 -21.15
N LYS A 79 22.94 -14.10 -22.44
CA LYS A 79 21.96 -14.00 -23.53
C LYS A 79 20.84 -15.02 -23.32
N CYS A 80 19.60 -14.57 -23.20
CA CYS A 80 18.42 -15.40 -22.97
C CYS A 80 17.19 -14.95 -23.79
N PRO A 81 16.21 -15.83 -24.04
CA PRO A 81 14.94 -15.45 -24.68
C PRO A 81 14.11 -14.52 -23.80
N THR A 82 13.23 -13.71 -24.42
CA THR A 82 12.27 -12.85 -23.72
C THR A 82 11.36 -13.66 -22.80
N SER A 83 10.92 -14.85 -23.22
CA SER A 83 10.10 -15.76 -22.40
C SER A 83 10.81 -16.27 -21.14
N SER A 84 12.14 -16.32 -21.14
CA SER A 84 12.91 -16.67 -19.94
C SER A 84 12.92 -15.53 -18.94
N VAL A 85 13.09 -14.28 -19.40
CA VAL A 85 13.07 -13.11 -18.53
C VAL A 85 11.66 -12.81 -18.04
N PHE A 86 10.65 -12.94 -18.90
CA PHE A 86 9.24 -12.88 -18.53
C PHE A 86 8.93 -13.76 -17.32
N ARG A 87 9.38 -15.01 -17.34
CA ARG A 87 9.21 -15.95 -16.21
C ARG A 87 10.06 -15.59 -15.00
N ARG A 88 11.34 -15.25 -15.21
CA ARG A 88 12.28 -14.89 -14.13
C ARG A 88 11.78 -13.71 -13.32
N GLU A 89 11.26 -12.69 -14.00
CA GLU A 89 10.76 -11.46 -13.39
C GLU A 89 9.30 -11.56 -12.92
N ASN A 90 8.64 -12.72 -13.12
CA ASN A 90 7.21 -12.92 -12.90
C ASN A 90 6.37 -11.79 -13.54
N ALA A 91 6.69 -11.43 -14.78
CA ALA A 91 6.12 -10.25 -15.42
C ALA A 91 4.64 -10.45 -15.80
N VAL A 92 3.91 -9.35 -15.92
CA VAL A 92 2.59 -9.29 -16.58
C VAL A 92 2.79 -9.25 -18.09
N ALA A 93 3.79 -8.49 -18.53
CA ALA A 93 4.25 -8.47 -19.90
C ALA A 93 5.75 -8.20 -19.98
N ALA A 94 6.41 -8.73 -20.99
CA ALA A 94 7.81 -8.45 -21.25
C ALA A 94 8.06 -8.29 -22.76
N VAL A 95 9.00 -7.42 -23.12
CA VAL A 95 9.44 -7.21 -24.49
C VAL A 95 10.96 -7.06 -24.52
N ASN A 96 11.60 -7.40 -25.64
CA ASN A 96 12.99 -7.03 -25.84
C ASN A 96 13.17 -5.50 -25.79
N ALA A 97 14.36 -5.02 -25.43
CA ALA A 97 14.57 -3.60 -25.22
C ALA A 97 15.69 -3.01 -26.09
N ALA A 98 16.89 -2.91 -25.53
CA ALA A 98 17.94 -2.07 -26.07
C ALA A 98 18.72 -2.78 -27.20
N TYR A 99 19.35 -2.00 -28.08
CA TYR A 99 20.21 -2.47 -29.18
C TYR A 99 21.43 -3.27 -28.68
N GLU A 100 22.32 -3.64 -29.61
CA GLU A 100 23.57 -4.32 -29.29
C GLU A 100 24.33 -3.54 -28.20
N PRO A 101 24.62 -4.17 -27.04
CA PRO A 101 25.20 -3.54 -25.85
C PRO A 101 26.41 -2.66 -26.13
N GLU A 102 27.22 -3.07 -27.09
CA GLU A 102 28.44 -2.37 -27.48
C GLU A 102 28.16 -0.99 -28.05
N SER A 103 26.94 -0.71 -28.52
CA SER A 103 26.57 0.51 -29.26
C SER A 103 25.83 1.55 -28.42
N ILE A 104 25.40 1.19 -27.21
CA ILE A 104 24.43 1.96 -26.43
C ILE A 104 24.86 2.18 -24.99
N VAL A 105 24.14 3.04 -24.26
CA VAL A 105 24.22 3.16 -22.82
C VAL A 105 23.12 2.34 -22.19
N VAL A 106 23.52 1.44 -21.30
CA VAL A 106 22.63 0.63 -20.47
C VAL A 106 23.03 0.82 -19.03
N LYS A 107 22.13 1.43 -18.26
CA LYS A 107 22.23 1.60 -16.81
C LYS A 107 21.02 0.95 -16.16
N THR A 108 21.22 0.11 -15.16
CA THR A 108 20.13 -0.41 -14.32
C THR A 108 20.57 -0.46 -12.86
N GLY A 109 19.69 -0.09 -11.93
CA GLY A 109 20.00 -0.04 -10.50
C GLY A 109 21.27 0.78 -10.20
N GLY A 110 21.41 1.93 -10.86
CA GLY A 110 22.58 2.81 -10.69
C GLY A 110 23.85 2.33 -11.40
N THR A 111 23.87 1.08 -11.86
CA THR A 111 25.04 0.40 -12.42
C THR A 111 25.04 0.47 -13.94
N TYR A 112 26.13 0.96 -14.52
CA TYR A 112 26.34 0.93 -15.97
C TYR A 112 26.84 -0.45 -16.40
N HIS A 113 26.08 -1.08 -17.29
CA HIS A 113 26.48 -2.31 -17.98
C HIS A 113 27.23 -1.97 -19.27
N THR A 114 26.87 -0.86 -19.90
CA THR A 114 27.51 -0.34 -21.10
C THR A 114 27.48 1.20 -21.10
N CYS A 115 28.47 1.83 -21.74
CA CYS A 115 28.55 3.28 -21.85
C CYS A 115 28.94 3.77 -23.27
N MET A 116 28.61 2.99 -24.31
CA MET A 116 29.09 3.13 -25.71
C MET A 116 30.61 2.90 -25.87
N PRO A 117 31.13 2.51 -27.06
CA PRO A 117 32.53 2.16 -27.23
C PRO A 117 33.39 3.40 -27.54
N LYS A 118 34.72 3.27 -27.31
CA LYS A 118 35.84 4.25 -27.38
C LYS A 118 35.81 5.25 -28.56
N ASP A 119 36.56 6.36 -28.42
CA ASP A 119 36.58 7.56 -29.30
C ASP A 119 36.95 7.35 -30.77
N THR A 120 37.37 6.14 -31.16
CA THR A 120 37.66 5.79 -32.56
C THR A 120 36.85 4.56 -32.99
N VAL A 121 35.68 4.82 -33.58
CA VAL A 121 34.83 3.80 -34.22
C VAL A 121 34.58 4.21 -35.68
N MET A 122 35.64 4.66 -36.37
CA MET A 122 35.66 4.72 -37.84
C MET A 122 36.26 3.44 -38.46
N THR A 123 36.64 2.46 -37.62
CA THR A 123 37.23 1.18 -38.04
C THR A 123 36.52 -0.06 -37.45
N THR A 124 35.38 0.11 -36.75
CA THR A 124 34.48 -1.01 -36.42
C THR A 124 33.07 -0.73 -37.00
N PRO A 125 32.28 -1.75 -37.38
CA PRO A 125 31.09 -1.58 -38.23
C PRO A 125 29.83 -1.09 -37.50
N VAL A 126 29.94 -0.49 -36.31
CA VAL A 126 28.78 -0.24 -35.43
C VAL A 126 28.50 1.28 -35.29
N PRO A 127 27.34 1.78 -35.72
CA PRO A 127 27.10 3.23 -35.84
C PRO A 127 26.46 3.90 -34.61
N ASN A 128 26.88 5.14 -34.32
CA ASN A 128 26.54 5.92 -33.11
C ASN A 128 25.12 6.52 -33.08
N TRP A 129 24.37 6.46 -34.18
CA TRP A 129 23.03 7.05 -34.26
C TRP A 129 22.03 6.40 -33.29
N LYS A 130 22.35 5.21 -32.74
CA LYS A 130 21.52 4.43 -31.80
C LYS A 130 21.34 5.06 -30.42
N ASN A 131 21.82 6.29 -30.16
CA ASN A 131 21.82 6.94 -28.84
C ASN A 131 21.12 8.30 -28.79
N ASP A 132 20.46 8.70 -29.88
CA ASP A 132 19.83 10.03 -29.99
C ASP A 132 18.72 10.27 -28.95
N GLY A 133 18.07 9.21 -28.47
CA GLY A 133 17.11 9.29 -27.37
C GLY A 133 17.33 8.22 -26.32
N ALA A 134 16.57 8.31 -25.23
CA ALA A 134 16.61 7.36 -24.14
C ALA A 134 15.26 7.25 -23.45
N ILE A 135 15.05 6.09 -22.83
CA ILE A 135 14.04 5.89 -21.80
C ILE A 135 14.73 5.83 -20.44
N TYR A 136 14.10 6.48 -19.47
CA TYR A 136 14.57 6.60 -18.11
C TYR A 136 13.52 6.08 -17.14
N THR A 137 13.96 5.42 -16.07
CA THR A 137 13.11 5.15 -14.91
C THR A 137 13.85 5.43 -13.61
N ASP A 138 13.09 5.82 -12.59
CA ASP A 138 13.57 5.86 -11.22
C ASP A 138 13.71 4.44 -10.65
N ALA A 139 14.21 4.32 -9.42
CA ALA A 139 14.36 3.03 -8.75
C ALA A 139 13.03 2.27 -8.56
N SER A 140 11.91 2.99 -8.48
CA SER A 140 10.59 2.38 -8.34
C SER A 140 10.08 1.75 -9.64
N GLY A 141 10.54 2.23 -10.79
CA GLY A 141 10.01 1.87 -12.10
C GLY A 141 8.61 2.44 -12.37
N GLN A 142 8.12 3.35 -11.52
CA GLN A 142 6.79 3.98 -11.64
C GLN A 142 6.85 5.42 -12.13
N ASN A 143 8.05 6.00 -12.19
CA ASN A 143 8.30 7.28 -12.84
C ASN A 143 9.12 7.02 -14.10
N ILE A 144 8.54 7.31 -15.27
CA ILE A 144 9.11 7.02 -16.58
C ILE A 144 9.25 8.32 -17.36
N SER A 145 10.38 8.50 -18.03
CA SER A 145 10.60 9.59 -18.97
C SER A 145 11.17 9.05 -20.29
N ILE A 146 10.82 9.68 -21.41
CA ILE A 146 11.39 9.42 -22.73
C ILE A 146 11.82 10.77 -23.31
N ALA A 147 13.06 10.90 -23.76
CA ALA A 147 13.59 12.15 -24.30
C ALA A 147 14.66 11.93 -25.37
N SER A 148 14.85 12.93 -26.24
CA SER A 148 15.83 12.96 -27.32
C SER A 148 17.18 13.57 -26.90
N ASP A 149 17.65 13.23 -25.68
CA ASP A 149 18.76 13.94 -25.04
C ASP A 149 20.12 13.73 -25.72
N GLY A 150 20.32 12.63 -26.44
CA GLY A 150 21.58 12.37 -27.15
C GLY A 150 21.67 13.11 -28.49
N LYS A 151 20.54 13.58 -29.03
CA LYS A 151 20.46 14.15 -30.37
C LYS A 151 21.38 15.37 -30.52
N GLY A 152 22.19 15.36 -31.57
CA GLY A 152 23.10 16.46 -31.92
C GLY A 152 24.36 16.57 -31.05
N LYS A 153 24.52 15.71 -30.04
CA LYS A 153 25.74 15.63 -29.22
C LYS A 153 26.78 14.71 -29.88
N SER A 154 28.06 15.03 -29.71
CA SER A 154 29.17 14.13 -29.98
C SER A 154 29.16 12.93 -29.02
N ILE A 155 29.89 11.86 -29.34
CA ILE A 155 29.99 10.67 -28.47
C ILE A 155 30.50 11.04 -27.08
N ALA A 156 31.50 11.93 -27.00
CA ALA A 156 32.07 12.37 -25.73
C ALA A 156 31.03 13.10 -24.86
N GLU A 157 30.26 14.01 -25.47
CA GLU A 157 29.18 14.74 -24.80
C GLU A 157 28.03 13.82 -24.39
N GLN A 158 27.68 12.83 -25.21
CA GLN A 158 26.69 11.81 -24.86
C GLN A 158 27.16 10.96 -23.67
N ARG A 159 28.43 10.53 -23.64
CA ARG A 159 28.99 9.78 -22.50
C ARG A 159 28.97 10.58 -21.22
N GLU A 160 29.36 11.86 -21.29
CA GLU A 160 29.32 12.75 -20.13
C GLU A 160 27.87 12.96 -19.65
N PHE A 161 26.96 13.26 -20.57
CA PHE A 161 25.55 13.47 -20.26
C PHE A 161 24.91 12.25 -19.60
N TYR A 162 25.00 11.07 -20.23
CA TYR A 162 24.40 9.87 -19.67
C TYR A 162 25.16 9.35 -18.46
N GLY A 163 26.48 9.54 -18.39
CA GLY A 163 27.34 9.14 -17.28
C GLY A 163 27.13 9.94 -15.99
N THR A 164 26.60 11.16 -16.11
CA THR A 164 26.27 12.04 -14.97
C THR A 164 24.78 12.07 -14.63
N SER A 165 23.95 11.31 -15.37
CA SER A 165 22.50 11.27 -15.17
C SER A 165 22.13 10.70 -13.79
N ALA A 166 21.24 11.42 -13.09
CA ALA A 166 20.68 11.04 -11.80
C ALA A 166 19.60 9.94 -11.91
N TRP A 167 19.18 9.58 -13.12
CA TRP A 167 18.24 8.48 -13.31
C TRP A 167 18.88 7.14 -12.94
N GLU A 168 18.10 6.30 -12.26
CA GLU A 168 18.55 5.00 -11.78
C GLU A 168 18.74 4.02 -12.93
N ASN A 169 17.82 4.05 -13.89
CA ASN A 169 17.82 3.17 -15.05
C ASN A 169 17.73 3.99 -16.35
N ILE A 170 18.53 3.60 -17.35
CA ILE A 170 18.66 4.29 -18.63
C ILE A 170 18.89 3.24 -19.72
N PHE A 171 18.04 3.17 -20.74
CA PHE A 171 18.36 2.51 -22.01
C PHE A 171 18.30 3.54 -23.14
N THR A 172 19.43 3.76 -23.83
CA THR A 172 19.45 4.62 -25.02
C THR A 172 18.98 3.88 -26.26
N SER A 173 18.38 4.63 -27.20
CA SER A 173 17.90 4.10 -28.46
C SER A 173 17.68 5.19 -29.52
N SER A 174 17.31 4.77 -30.73
CA SER A 174 17.04 5.67 -31.86
C SER A 174 16.28 4.94 -32.98
N PRO A 175 15.53 5.65 -33.84
CA PRO A 175 15.19 7.07 -33.74
C PRO A 175 14.17 7.37 -32.63
N MET A 176 14.21 8.62 -32.15
CA MET A 176 13.02 9.20 -31.53
C MET A 176 11.91 9.23 -32.59
N LEU A 177 10.75 8.67 -32.28
CA LEU A 177 9.62 8.59 -33.20
C LEU A 177 8.72 9.80 -33.05
N ILE A 178 8.34 10.11 -31.81
CA ILE A 178 7.51 11.27 -31.46
C ILE A 178 8.21 12.02 -30.34
N ASP A 179 8.43 13.32 -30.50
CA ASP A 179 9.08 14.19 -29.53
C ASP A 179 8.19 15.40 -29.24
N ASP A 180 7.64 15.45 -28.03
CA ASP A 180 6.62 16.44 -27.62
C ASP A 180 5.52 16.60 -28.67
N TYR A 181 4.83 15.49 -28.95
CA TYR A 181 3.79 15.33 -29.97
C TYR A 181 4.25 15.48 -31.43
N ALA A 182 5.47 15.95 -31.69
CA ALA A 182 5.97 16.09 -33.06
C ALA A 182 6.45 14.73 -33.61
N PRO A 183 5.96 14.27 -34.78
CA PRO A 183 6.30 12.96 -35.36
C PRO A 183 7.67 12.98 -36.06
N VAL A 184 8.74 13.28 -35.32
CA VAL A 184 10.09 13.49 -35.83
C VAL A 184 10.70 12.27 -36.54
N GLY A 185 10.26 11.05 -36.18
CA GLY A 185 10.68 9.80 -36.83
C GLY A 185 10.15 9.66 -38.26
N ALA A 186 9.08 10.38 -38.62
CA ALA A 186 8.52 10.36 -39.96
C ALA A 186 9.44 11.01 -41.02
N SER A 187 10.36 11.85 -40.56
CA SER A 187 11.37 12.54 -41.36
C SER A 187 12.79 12.05 -41.10
N PHE A 188 12.96 10.95 -40.35
CA PHE A 188 14.31 10.43 -40.03
C PHE A 188 15.06 9.96 -41.28
N VAL A 189 14.33 9.37 -42.23
CA VAL A 189 14.85 9.04 -43.56
C VAL A 189 14.30 10.04 -44.56
N ASP A 190 15.17 10.54 -45.44
CA ASP A 190 14.77 11.48 -46.49
C ASP A 190 13.67 10.86 -47.37
N SER A 191 12.51 11.52 -47.39
CA SER A 191 11.33 11.09 -48.12
C SER A 191 11.50 11.11 -49.65
N THR A 192 12.54 11.75 -50.19
CA THR A 192 12.81 11.75 -51.64
C THR A 192 13.54 10.49 -52.12
N LEU A 193 14.09 9.68 -51.20
CA LEU A 193 14.78 8.44 -51.58
C LEU A 193 13.78 7.36 -51.98
N THR A 194 14.04 6.72 -53.12
CA THR A 194 13.29 5.54 -53.58
C THR A 194 13.71 4.29 -52.79
N ALA A 195 12.85 3.27 -52.75
CA ALA A 195 13.18 1.99 -52.11
C ALA A 195 14.46 1.34 -52.70
N ALA A 196 14.71 1.50 -54.00
CA ALA A 196 15.93 1.01 -54.64
C ALA A 196 17.18 1.74 -54.12
N GLN A 197 17.14 3.07 -54.03
CA GLN A 197 18.24 3.87 -53.48
C GLN A 197 18.52 3.56 -52.02
N ILE A 198 17.48 3.32 -51.21
CA ILE A 198 17.64 2.93 -49.79
C ILE A 198 18.38 1.59 -49.68
N LEU A 199 18.18 0.65 -50.62
CA LEU A 199 18.84 -0.66 -50.60
C LEU A 199 20.33 -0.61 -51.00
N GLU A 200 20.81 0.48 -51.59
CA GLU A 200 22.22 0.68 -51.97
C GLU A 200 23.11 1.00 -50.75
N TYR A 201 22.54 1.58 -49.69
CA TYR A 201 23.25 1.85 -48.44
C TYR A 201 23.66 0.56 -47.71
N ASN A 202 24.68 0.65 -46.86
CA ASN A 202 25.07 -0.46 -45.97
C ASN A 202 23.88 -0.85 -45.07
N TYR A 203 23.76 -2.13 -44.71
CA TYR A 203 22.65 -2.60 -43.89
C TYR A 203 22.56 -1.90 -42.52
N GLU A 204 23.70 -1.58 -41.91
CA GLU A 204 23.77 -0.85 -40.62
C GLU A 204 23.63 0.68 -40.78
N ASP A 205 23.58 1.19 -42.01
CA ASP A 205 23.38 2.61 -42.25
C ASP A 205 21.99 3.05 -41.73
N PRO A 206 21.86 4.15 -40.98
CA PRO A 206 20.59 4.62 -40.44
C PRO A 206 19.52 4.81 -41.53
N VAL A 207 19.90 5.24 -42.74
CA VAL A 207 18.99 5.45 -43.87
C VAL A 207 18.35 4.12 -44.27
N ARG A 208 19.15 3.07 -44.43
CA ARG A 208 18.63 1.74 -44.78
C ARG A 208 17.90 1.10 -43.61
N HIS A 209 18.52 1.09 -42.43
CA HIS A 209 18.02 0.42 -41.25
C HIS A 209 16.64 0.95 -40.83
N GLN A 210 16.40 2.25 -40.99
CA GLN A 210 15.11 2.88 -40.68
C GLN A 210 14.19 3.04 -41.88
N GLY A 211 14.71 3.01 -43.11
CA GLY A 211 13.97 3.22 -44.35
C GLY A 211 13.27 1.97 -44.90
N VAL A 212 13.75 0.77 -44.57
CA VAL A 212 13.10 -0.49 -44.97
C VAL A 212 12.17 -1.05 -43.89
N ARG A 213 11.21 -1.88 -44.32
CA ARG A 213 10.28 -2.56 -43.42
C ARG A 213 10.95 -3.69 -42.65
N HIS A 214 10.77 -3.67 -41.34
CA HIS A 214 11.24 -4.70 -40.42
C HIS A 214 10.19 -4.96 -39.33
N PRO A 215 10.27 -6.10 -38.62
CA PRO A 215 9.67 -6.18 -37.29
C PRO A 215 10.18 -5.02 -36.43
N ARG A 216 9.32 -4.44 -35.60
CA ARG A 216 9.63 -3.25 -34.80
C ARG A 216 9.29 -3.47 -33.34
N THR A 217 10.07 -2.83 -32.49
CA THR A 217 9.77 -2.67 -31.06
C THR A 217 9.83 -1.18 -30.75
N ALA A 218 8.85 -0.67 -30.03
CA ALA A 218 8.80 0.72 -29.61
C ALA A 218 8.16 0.85 -28.23
N VAL A 219 8.48 1.95 -27.56
CA VAL A 219 7.84 2.36 -26.31
C VAL A 219 7.29 3.77 -26.46
N ALA A 220 6.19 4.07 -25.78
CA ALA A 220 5.58 5.39 -25.85
C ALA A 220 4.98 5.82 -24.51
N LEU A 221 4.91 7.14 -24.29
CA LEU A 221 4.35 7.77 -23.11
C LEU A 221 3.27 8.76 -23.56
N THR A 222 2.03 8.54 -23.13
CA THR A 222 0.90 9.40 -23.45
C THR A 222 0.75 10.55 -22.45
N GLU A 223 0.05 11.61 -22.84
CA GLU A 223 -0.20 12.76 -21.96
C GLU A 223 -1.00 12.39 -20.70
N ASN A 224 -1.94 11.44 -20.84
CA ASN A 224 -2.77 10.97 -19.74
C ASN A 224 -2.07 9.94 -18.83
N GLY A 225 -0.75 9.75 -18.98
CA GLY A 225 0.04 8.91 -18.07
C GLY A 225 -0.07 7.42 -18.36
N HIS A 226 -0.26 7.02 -19.61
CA HIS A 226 -0.15 5.62 -20.02
C HIS A 226 1.24 5.35 -20.60
N PHE A 227 1.80 4.19 -20.26
CA PHE A 227 3.03 3.67 -20.84
C PHE A 227 2.71 2.50 -21.79
N LEU A 228 3.19 2.59 -23.02
CA LEU A 228 2.93 1.61 -24.07
C LEU A 228 4.20 0.82 -24.41
N MET A 229 4.07 -0.50 -24.51
CA MET A 229 5.05 -1.37 -25.18
C MET A 229 4.44 -1.90 -26.46
N ILE A 230 5.06 -1.61 -27.60
CA ILE A 230 4.48 -1.85 -28.93
C ILE A 230 5.45 -2.73 -29.72
N ILE A 231 4.94 -3.81 -30.32
CA ILE A 231 5.69 -4.58 -31.31
C ILE A 231 4.90 -4.79 -32.60
N VAL A 232 5.62 -4.87 -33.70
CA VAL A 232 5.11 -5.16 -35.04
C VAL A 232 5.84 -6.38 -35.57
N ASP A 233 5.13 -7.43 -35.97
CA ASP A 233 5.71 -8.56 -36.70
C ASP A 233 6.12 -8.13 -38.11
N GLY A 234 7.09 -8.79 -38.72
CA GLY A 234 7.54 -8.40 -40.06
C GLY A 234 8.27 -9.50 -40.81
N ARG A 235 8.75 -9.19 -42.02
CA ARG A 235 9.50 -10.10 -42.91
C ARG A 235 8.73 -11.37 -43.30
N ARG A 236 7.39 -11.33 -43.27
CA ARG A 236 6.54 -12.41 -43.74
C ARG A 236 5.55 -11.87 -44.78
N PRO A 237 5.94 -11.86 -46.06
CA PRO A 237 5.08 -11.35 -47.12
C PRO A 237 3.71 -12.00 -47.12
N GLY A 238 2.65 -11.20 -47.18
CA GLY A 238 1.26 -11.68 -47.11
C GLY A 238 0.75 -12.12 -45.73
N ASP A 239 1.56 -11.98 -44.66
CA ASP A 239 1.15 -12.25 -43.27
C ASP A 239 1.43 -11.07 -42.33
N SER A 240 2.68 -10.60 -42.28
CA SER A 240 3.05 -9.34 -41.63
C SER A 240 4.30 -8.80 -42.32
N GLU A 241 4.15 -7.72 -43.07
CA GLU A 241 5.26 -7.12 -43.83
C GLU A 241 6.28 -6.44 -42.89
N GLY A 242 5.80 -5.87 -41.79
CA GLY A 242 6.57 -5.01 -40.89
C GLY A 242 6.47 -3.55 -41.30
N MET A 243 7.13 -2.67 -40.53
CA MET A 243 7.07 -1.22 -40.74
C MET A 243 8.47 -0.62 -40.89
N ASN A 244 8.60 0.41 -41.71
CA ASN A 244 9.74 1.34 -41.64
C ASN A 244 9.49 2.38 -40.52
N ALA A 245 10.50 3.19 -40.18
CA ALA A 245 10.38 4.16 -39.08
C ALA A 245 9.28 5.20 -39.32
N ARG A 246 9.07 5.61 -40.58
CA ARG A 246 8.02 6.57 -40.94
C ARG A 246 6.62 5.99 -40.73
N GLU A 247 6.40 4.76 -41.18
CA GLU A 247 5.15 4.02 -41.00
C GLU A 247 4.86 3.81 -39.51
N LEU A 248 5.85 3.35 -38.74
CA LEU A 248 5.70 3.15 -37.29
C LEU A 248 5.37 4.45 -36.57
N THR A 249 6.06 5.55 -36.90
CA THR A 249 5.80 6.87 -36.31
C THR A 249 4.36 7.30 -36.53
N ARG A 250 3.89 7.24 -37.78
CA ARG A 250 2.54 7.65 -38.17
C ARG A 250 1.47 6.72 -37.63
N PHE A 251 1.76 5.43 -37.49
CA PHE A 251 0.89 4.47 -36.83
C PHE A 251 0.70 4.81 -35.35
N ILE A 252 1.79 5.06 -34.62
CA ILE A 252 1.73 5.39 -33.19
C ILE A 252 1.01 6.72 -32.96
N GLU A 253 1.36 7.75 -33.76
CA GLU A 253 0.71 9.07 -33.73
C GLU A 253 -0.80 8.95 -33.90
N ARG A 254 -1.25 8.22 -34.93
CA ARG A 254 -2.67 8.09 -35.27
C ARG A 254 -3.49 7.32 -34.24
N ASN A 255 -2.92 6.27 -33.64
CA ASN A 255 -3.70 5.33 -32.82
C ASN A 255 -3.61 5.61 -31.32
N PHE A 256 -2.51 6.22 -30.84
CA PHE A 256 -2.24 6.37 -29.41
C PHE A 256 -1.97 7.81 -28.98
N HIS A 257 -1.72 8.73 -29.92
CA HIS A 257 -1.45 10.14 -29.66
C HIS A 257 -0.48 10.39 -28.49
N PRO A 258 0.68 9.69 -28.41
CA PRO A 258 1.55 9.85 -27.27
C PRO A 258 2.28 11.19 -27.34
N ARG A 259 2.70 11.68 -26.16
CA ARG A 259 3.59 12.84 -26.07
C ARG A 259 5.00 12.50 -26.53
N TYR A 260 5.48 11.30 -26.19
CA TYR A 260 6.80 10.81 -26.54
C TYR A 260 6.75 9.36 -27.03
N ALA A 261 7.53 9.00 -28.04
CA ALA A 261 7.71 7.63 -28.48
C ALA A 261 9.12 7.38 -28.99
N LEU A 262 9.70 6.24 -28.62
CA LEU A 262 11.09 5.86 -28.94
C LEU A 262 11.12 4.50 -29.62
N ASN A 263 11.82 4.40 -30.74
CA ASN A 263 12.12 3.14 -31.40
C ASN A 263 13.18 2.37 -30.61
N MET A 264 13.00 1.06 -30.47
CA MET A 264 13.87 0.15 -29.72
C MET A 264 14.51 -0.89 -30.65
N ASP A 265 15.25 -1.87 -30.10
CA ASP A 265 15.83 -2.95 -30.89
C ASP A 265 14.73 -3.76 -31.58
N GLY A 266 14.84 -3.90 -32.89
CA GLY A 266 13.80 -4.47 -33.74
C GLY A 266 14.29 -5.69 -34.51
N GLY A 267 13.67 -5.94 -35.66
CA GLY A 267 14.04 -7.04 -36.53
C GLY A 267 13.91 -8.40 -35.82
N GLY A 268 14.94 -9.23 -35.91
CA GLY A 268 14.92 -10.57 -35.32
C GLY A 268 14.92 -10.60 -33.79
N SER A 269 15.12 -9.46 -33.13
CA SER A 269 15.02 -9.34 -31.68
C SER A 269 13.56 -9.17 -31.19
N THR A 270 12.67 -8.73 -32.07
CA THR A 270 11.27 -8.37 -31.76
C THR A 270 10.51 -9.55 -31.16
N SER A 271 10.23 -9.48 -29.86
CA SER A 271 9.53 -10.52 -29.13
C SER A 271 8.79 -9.94 -27.93
N MET A 272 7.53 -10.34 -27.73
CA MET A 272 6.71 -9.94 -26.59
C MET A 272 6.03 -11.15 -25.96
N CYS A 273 6.08 -11.21 -24.63
CA CYS A 273 5.33 -12.15 -23.82
C CYS A 273 4.23 -11.43 -23.05
N VAL A 274 3.03 -12.01 -22.97
CA VAL A 274 1.89 -11.44 -22.23
C VAL A 274 1.23 -12.54 -21.41
N ARG A 275 1.09 -12.32 -20.11
CA ARG A 275 0.53 -13.28 -19.16
C ARG A 275 -0.87 -13.72 -19.59
N GLY A 276 -1.05 -15.02 -19.78
CA GLY A 276 -2.34 -15.62 -20.18
C GLY A 276 -2.66 -15.57 -21.68
N PHE A 277 -1.79 -15.01 -22.52
CA PHE A 277 -1.98 -14.93 -23.97
C PHE A 277 -0.82 -15.59 -24.72
N GLY A 278 -1.02 -15.83 -26.03
CA GLY A 278 -0.01 -16.37 -26.92
C GLY A 278 0.24 -17.87 -26.74
N ASP A 279 1.48 -18.29 -26.95
CA ASP A 279 1.91 -19.68 -26.77
C ASP A 279 1.78 -20.12 -25.29
N PRO A 280 1.14 -21.26 -24.96
CA PRO A 280 0.89 -21.67 -23.56
C PRO A 280 2.15 -21.92 -22.72
N GLY A 281 3.29 -22.27 -23.35
CA GLY A 281 4.52 -22.59 -22.62
C GLY A 281 5.44 -21.38 -22.40
N THR A 282 5.36 -20.40 -23.30
CA THR A 282 6.28 -19.25 -23.34
C THR A 282 5.59 -17.89 -23.18
N HIS A 283 4.26 -17.86 -23.28
CA HIS A 283 3.42 -16.64 -23.33
C HIS A 283 3.74 -15.70 -24.49
N LEU A 284 4.47 -16.18 -25.51
CA LEU A 284 4.88 -15.40 -26.67
C LEU A 284 3.67 -15.08 -27.55
N VAL A 285 3.36 -13.80 -27.76
CA VAL A 285 2.16 -13.34 -28.50
C VAL A 285 2.41 -13.02 -29.97
N ASN A 286 3.68 -12.96 -30.37
CA ASN A 286 4.07 -12.65 -31.74
C ASN A 286 4.88 -13.80 -32.36
N THR A 287 5.20 -13.71 -33.64
CA THR A 287 6.01 -14.71 -34.31
C THR A 287 7.36 -14.07 -34.67
N PRO A 288 8.41 -14.22 -33.83
CA PRO A 288 9.73 -13.68 -34.14
C PRO A 288 10.24 -14.17 -35.50
N SER A 289 10.85 -13.26 -36.27
CA SER A 289 11.34 -13.54 -37.62
C SER A 289 12.71 -12.89 -37.87
N SER A 290 13.69 -13.71 -38.25
CA SER A 290 14.97 -13.23 -38.76
C SER A 290 14.95 -13.16 -40.30
N ASN A 291 16.08 -12.86 -40.92
CA ASN A 291 16.22 -12.93 -42.38
C ASN A 291 16.33 -14.37 -42.91
N LYS A 292 16.32 -15.38 -42.03
CA LYS A 292 16.42 -16.80 -42.37
C LYS A 292 15.09 -17.51 -42.08
N PRO A 293 14.50 -18.22 -43.06
CA PRO A 293 13.25 -18.96 -42.85
C PRO A 293 13.31 -20.00 -41.71
N SER A 294 14.48 -20.60 -41.45
CA SER A 294 14.69 -21.61 -40.39
C SER A 294 14.68 -21.06 -38.95
N GLU A 295 14.62 -19.74 -38.80
CA GLU A 295 14.61 -19.03 -37.52
C GLU A 295 13.26 -18.37 -37.21
N ILE A 296 12.23 -18.60 -38.06
CA ILE A 296 10.86 -18.19 -37.76
C ILE A 296 10.35 -18.92 -36.51
N LYS A 297 9.64 -18.21 -35.62
CA LYS A 297 9.16 -18.67 -34.30
C LYS A 297 10.27 -18.98 -33.27
N LYS A 298 11.53 -18.63 -33.55
CA LYS A 298 12.62 -18.76 -32.56
C LYS A 298 12.92 -17.41 -31.96
N GLU A 299 12.74 -17.29 -30.66
CA GLU A 299 13.18 -16.12 -29.90
C GLU A 299 14.69 -15.96 -30.00
N ARG A 300 15.15 -14.76 -30.35
CA ARG A 300 16.57 -14.40 -30.26
C ARG A 300 16.95 -14.28 -28.80
N LYS A 301 18.14 -14.77 -28.45
CA LYS A 301 18.71 -14.60 -27.11
C LYS A 301 19.34 -13.21 -26.98
N LEU A 302 18.88 -12.42 -26.03
CA LEU A 302 19.22 -11.01 -25.81
C LEU A 302 19.66 -10.78 -24.36
N VAL A 303 20.13 -9.57 -24.06
CA VAL A 303 20.59 -9.18 -22.71
C VAL A 303 19.77 -8.05 -22.10
N SER A 304 18.91 -7.37 -22.87
CA SER A 304 18.16 -6.19 -22.44
C SER A 304 16.67 -6.37 -22.68
N PHE A 305 15.86 -6.09 -21.66
CA PHE A 305 14.41 -6.32 -21.68
C PHE A 305 13.66 -5.23 -20.91
N PHE A 306 12.42 -4.97 -21.33
CA PHE A 306 11.44 -4.27 -20.51
C PHE A 306 10.49 -5.30 -19.92
N CYS A 307 10.28 -5.24 -18.60
CA CYS A 307 9.31 -6.08 -17.92
C CYS A 307 8.35 -5.21 -17.14
N LEU A 308 7.07 -5.29 -17.50
CA LEU A 308 6.00 -4.78 -16.66
C LEU A 308 5.72 -5.82 -15.57
N VAL A 309 6.06 -5.49 -14.34
CA VAL A 309 5.92 -6.38 -13.18
C VAL A 309 4.96 -5.76 -12.18
N GLU A 310 4.42 -6.58 -11.28
CA GLU A 310 3.74 -6.05 -10.10
C GLU A 310 4.74 -5.20 -9.29
N ALA A 311 4.35 -3.97 -8.97
CA ALA A 311 5.20 -3.06 -8.22
C ALA A 311 5.54 -3.71 -6.88
N PRO A 312 6.79 -3.60 -6.39
CA PRO A 312 7.06 -3.90 -5.00
C PRO A 312 6.11 -3.02 -4.18
N LYS A 313 5.23 -3.66 -3.41
CA LYS A 313 4.51 -2.95 -2.35
C LYS A 313 5.59 -2.26 -1.51
N ALA A 314 5.36 -0.99 -1.13
CA ALA A 314 6.25 -0.22 -0.26
C ALA A 314 6.90 -1.16 0.75
N PRO A 315 8.24 -1.07 0.98
CA PRO A 315 9.00 -2.10 1.69
C PRO A 315 8.16 -2.55 2.86
N VAL A 316 7.74 -3.81 2.82
CA VAL A 316 7.07 -4.42 3.96
C VAL A 316 8.12 -4.29 5.03
N VAL A 317 7.95 -3.30 5.93
CA VAL A 317 8.63 -3.30 7.21
C VAL A 317 8.45 -4.72 7.68
N ASN A 318 9.54 -5.46 7.83
CA ASN A 318 9.42 -6.80 8.37
C ASN A 318 8.86 -6.59 9.78
N VAL A 319 7.53 -6.71 9.94
CA VAL A 319 6.86 -6.32 11.18
C VAL A 319 7.46 -7.08 12.36
N ARG A 320 7.95 -8.29 12.11
CA ARG A 320 8.70 -9.05 13.11
C ARG A 320 10.01 -8.37 13.51
N GLU A 321 10.82 -7.87 12.57
CA GLU A 321 12.04 -7.10 12.89
C GLU A 321 11.73 -5.81 13.65
N GLU A 322 10.67 -5.11 13.27
CA GLU A 322 10.20 -3.91 13.99
C GLU A 322 9.79 -4.25 15.43
N VAL A 323 9.06 -5.35 15.61
CA VAL A 323 8.64 -5.84 16.92
C VAL A 323 9.82 -6.35 17.74
N MET A 324 10.80 -7.01 17.12
CA MET A 324 12.04 -7.44 17.81
C MET A 324 12.89 -6.24 18.24
N ALA A 325 12.92 -5.17 17.44
CA ALA A 325 13.70 -3.97 17.73
C ALA A 325 13.04 -3.04 18.77
N ASP A 326 11.72 -3.15 18.97
CA ASP A 326 10.94 -2.30 19.88
C ASP A 326 10.15 -3.14 20.87
N TRP A 327 10.73 -3.30 22.07
CA TRP A 327 10.12 -4.01 23.20
C TRP A 327 8.69 -3.54 23.51
N ASN A 328 8.38 -2.26 23.35
CA ASN A 328 7.05 -1.73 23.63
C ASN A 328 6.04 -2.20 22.58
N LYS A 329 6.44 -2.39 21.31
CA LYS A 329 5.59 -3.03 20.29
C LYS A 329 5.41 -4.53 20.52
N SER A 330 6.43 -5.23 21.03
CA SER A 330 6.30 -6.63 21.41
C SER A 330 5.27 -6.85 22.53
N SER A 331 4.94 -5.82 23.31
CA SER A 331 3.86 -5.88 24.30
C SER A 331 2.45 -5.85 23.72
N GLY A 332 2.28 -5.78 22.39
CA GLY A 332 0.98 -5.93 21.73
C GLY A 332 -0.06 -4.95 22.28
N LEU A 333 -1.17 -5.48 22.79
CA LEU A 333 -2.24 -4.67 23.40
C LEU A 333 -1.84 -3.97 24.70
N ASP A 334 -0.77 -4.37 25.39
CA ASP A 334 -0.28 -3.68 26.60
C ASP A 334 0.83 -2.64 26.29
N ARG A 335 1.12 -2.41 25.00
CA ARG A 335 1.95 -1.28 24.55
C ARG A 335 1.44 0.04 25.13
N VAL A 336 2.33 0.91 25.59
CA VAL A 336 1.99 2.28 25.99
C VAL A 336 2.00 3.19 24.76
N LEU A 337 0.96 4.03 24.62
CA LEU A 337 0.83 4.97 23.51
C LEU A 337 2.06 5.88 23.37
N ASP A 338 2.52 6.03 22.13
CA ASP A 338 3.62 6.94 21.78
C ASP A 338 3.11 8.38 21.62
N TRP A 339 3.70 9.28 22.39
CA TRP A 339 3.37 10.71 22.43
C TRP A 339 4.30 11.57 21.57
N GLY A 340 5.16 10.96 20.77
CA GLY A 340 6.03 11.65 19.82
C GLY A 340 5.25 12.56 18.86
N PRO A 341 5.92 13.56 18.25
CA PRO A 341 5.28 14.46 17.29
C PRO A 341 4.58 13.68 16.16
N LYS A 342 3.30 13.96 15.93
CA LYS A 342 2.50 13.34 14.86
C LYS A 342 2.32 14.30 13.70
N ALA A 343 2.20 13.76 12.48
CA ALA A 343 1.90 14.55 11.29
C ALA A 343 0.57 15.29 11.47
N ALA A 344 0.55 16.58 11.13
CA ALA A 344 -0.61 17.45 11.34
C ALA A 344 -0.83 18.33 10.12
N THR A 345 -1.66 17.85 9.18
CA THR A 345 -2.09 18.65 8.04
C THR A 345 -3.05 19.76 8.52
N PRO A 346 -2.80 21.04 8.20
CA PRO A 346 -3.67 22.15 8.59
C PRO A 346 -5.06 22.05 7.96
N ALA A 347 -6.06 22.65 8.62
CA ALA A 347 -7.42 22.74 8.07
C ALA A 347 -7.44 23.35 6.66
N PRO A 348 -8.27 22.86 5.72
CA PRO A 348 -8.35 23.43 4.39
C PRO A 348 -8.72 24.91 4.42
N LYS A 349 -8.25 25.68 3.43
CA LYS A 349 -8.53 27.10 3.35
C LYS A 349 -10.05 27.34 3.33
N GLY A 350 -10.54 28.15 4.25
CA GLY A 350 -11.97 28.46 4.37
C GLY A 350 -12.77 27.52 5.26
N TYR A 351 -12.13 26.51 5.87
CA TYR A 351 -12.76 25.54 6.75
C TYR A 351 -12.30 25.66 8.21
N GLU A 352 -13.14 25.24 9.15
CA GLU A 352 -12.80 25.10 10.58
C GLU A 352 -13.31 23.79 11.16
N ALA A 353 -12.52 23.16 12.04
CA ALA A 353 -12.91 21.93 12.74
C ALA A 353 -13.93 22.24 13.83
N THR A 354 -15.19 21.83 13.65
CA THR A 354 -16.30 22.20 14.53
C THR A 354 -16.85 21.06 15.37
N TYR A 355 -16.65 19.81 14.95
CA TYR A 355 -17.20 18.64 15.62
C TYR A 355 -16.23 17.46 15.56
N ILE A 356 -16.21 16.64 16.62
CA ILE A 356 -15.39 15.42 16.72
C ILE A 356 -16.26 14.25 17.16
N SER A 357 -16.29 13.18 16.37
CA SER A 357 -16.83 11.89 16.81
C SER A 357 -15.67 10.99 17.21
N HIS A 358 -15.70 10.45 18.43
CA HIS A 358 -14.58 9.73 19.03
C HIS A 358 -15.00 8.36 19.54
N TYR A 359 -14.08 7.40 19.44
CA TYR A 359 -14.07 6.18 20.26
C TYR A 359 -12.68 5.98 20.86
N GLY A 360 -12.62 5.70 22.16
CA GLY A 360 -11.38 5.56 22.91
C GLY A 360 -11.37 4.28 23.76
N ARG A 361 -10.27 3.54 23.68
CA ARG A 361 -9.96 2.47 24.61
C ARG A 361 -9.61 3.08 25.98
N HIS A 362 -9.89 2.35 27.06
CA HIS A 362 -9.36 2.70 28.37
C HIS A 362 -7.82 2.87 28.37
N GLY A 363 -7.31 3.67 29.29
CA GLY A 363 -5.86 3.85 29.46
C GLY A 363 -5.16 2.64 30.06
N SER A 364 -3.86 2.80 30.33
CA SER A 364 -3.03 1.82 31.03
C SER A 364 -3.69 1.35 32.32
N ARG A 365 -3.65 0.03 32.53
CA ARG A 365 -4.31 -0.66 33.64
C ARG A 365 -3.39 -1.69 34.28
N TYR A 366 -3.70 -2.10 35.51
CA TYR A 366 -3.18 -3.34 36.05
C TYR A 366 -3.71 -4.54 35.23
N ALA A 367 -3.16 -5.74 35.44
CA ALA A 367 -3.60 -6.92 34.69
C ALA A 367 -5.12 -7.12 34.78
N TYR A 368 -5.76 -7.47 33.66
CA TYR A 368 -7.22 -7.57 33.59
C TYR A 368 -7.79 -8.76 34.37
N THR A 369 -6.93 -9.73 34.70
CA THR A 369 -7.24 -10.94 35.46
C THR A 369 -6.12 -11.22 36.44
N ALA A 370 -6.46 -11.77 37.60
CA ALA A 370 -5.47 -12.19 38.59
C ALA A 370 -4.52 -13.27 38.04
N LYS A 371 -5.00 -14.11 37.11
CA LYS A 371 -4.23 -15.21 36.52
C LYS A 371 -2.91 -14.77 35.88
N ALA A 372 -2.88 -13.56 35.30
CA ALA A 372 -1.65 -13.00 34.75
C ALA A 372 -0.53 -12.90 35.80
N TYR A 373 -0.87 -12.72 37.08
CA TYR A 373 0.10 -12.72 38.17
C TYR A 373 0.18 -14.08 38.87
N THR A 374 -0.96 -14.71 39.15
CA THR A 374 -1.00 -15.88 40.03
C THR A 374 -0.51 -17.17 39.38
N VAL A 375 -0.63 -17.33 38.05
CA VAL A 375 -0.15 -18.54 37.37
C VAL A 375 1.36 -18.73 37.59
N LEU A 376 2.16 -17.70 37.31
CA LEU A 376 3.61 -17.75 37.56
C LEU A 376 3.92 -17.89 39.05
N LEU A 377 3.21 -17.15 39.91
CA LEU A 377 3.44 -17.19 41.36
C LEU A 377 3.20 -18.59 41.95
N GLU A 378 2.11 -19.23 41.57
CA GLU A 378 1.76 -20.59 42.00
C GLU A 378 2.79 -21.60 41.51
N MET A 379 3.17 -21.55 40.23
CA MET A 379 4.21 -22.40 39.67
C MET A 379 5.54 -22.25 40.42
N LEU A 380 5.94 -21.02 40.75
CA LEU A 380 7.17 -20.75 41.50
C LEU A 380 7.09 -21.25 42.95
N ARG A 381 5.94 -21.10 43.63
CA ARG A 381 5.73 -21.63 44.99
C ARG A 381 5.80 -23.16 45.01
N GLU A 382 5.16 -23.83 44.06
CA GLU A 382 5.23 -25.28 43.89
C GLU A 382 6.66 -25.74 43.61
N GLY A 383 7.35 -25.06 42.70
CA GLY A 383 8.76 -25.31 42.42
C GLY A 383 9.65 -25.11 43.64
N ALA A 384 9.39 -24.10 44.48
CA ALA A 384 10.15 -23.88 45.70
C ALA A 384 9.95 -25.01 46.72
N ALA A 385 8.71 -25.49 46.86
CA ALA A 385 8.37 -26.59 47.76
C ALA A 385 8.99 -27.93 47.32
N ALA A 386 9.19 -28.12 46.01
CA ALA A 386 9.80 -29.32 45.43
C ALA A 386 11.33 -29.22 45.23
N ASP A 387 11.99 -28.15 45.71
CA ASP A 387 13.39 -27.81 45.36
C ASP A 387 13.68 -27.85 43.85
N ASN A 388 12.71 -27.43 43.04
CA ASN A 388 12.78 -27.43 41.59
C ASN A 388 13.03 -26.02 40.99
N LEU A 389 13.40 -25.01 41.77
CA LEU A 389 13.72 -23.68 41.23
C LEU A 389 15.20 -23.53 40.88
N THR A 390 15.48 -22.87 39.76
CA THR A 390 16.82 -22.32 39.49
C THR A 390 17.10 -21.11 40.40
N HIS A 391 18.32 -20.57 40.34
CA HIS A 391 18.63 -19.30 41.00
C HIS A 391 17.72 -18.16 40.51
N TYR A 392 17.49 -18.09 39.18
CA TYR A 392 16.61 -17.07 38.59
C TYR A 392 15.15 -17.27 39.00
N GLY A 393 14.64 -18.50 39.01
CA GLY A 393 13.29 -18.81 39.49
C GLY A 393 13.07 -18.38 40.95
N ARG A 394 14.06 -18.60 41.83
CA ARG A 394 13.97 -18.15 43.23
C ARG A 394 13.98 -16.62 43.35
N LYS A 395 14.85 -15.93 42.60
CA LYS A 395 14.84 -14.47 42.53
C LYS A 395 13.48 -13.92 42.05
N MET A 396 12.88 -14.56 41.05
CA MET A 396 11.55 -14.19 40.55
C MET A 396 10.46 -14.41 41.59
N LEU A 397 10.49 -15.50 42.37
CA LEU A 397 9.55 -15.75 43.46
C LEU A 397 9.66 -14.65 44.54
N ASP A 398 10.89 -14.34 44.96
CA ASP A 398 11.16 -13.33 45.99
C ASP A 398 10.70 -11.92 45.56
N ALA A 399 10.70 -11.64 44.25
CA ALA A 399 10.18 -10.39 43.69
C ALA A 399 8.65 -10.40 43.52
N LEU A 400 8.07 -11.50 43.06
CA LEU A 400 6.65 -11.59 42.70
C LEU A 400 5.73 -11.66 43.94
N GLU A 401 6.19 -12.28 45.03
CA GLU A 401 5.44 -12.42 46.28
C GLU A 401 5.06 -11.06 46.92
N PRO A 402 5.99 -10.11 47.16
CA PRO A 402 5.63 -8.78 47.65
C PRO A 402 4.93 -7.93 46.60
N PHE A 403 5.21 -8.13 45.31
CA PHE A 403 4.50 -7.45 44.22
C PHE A 403 3.00 -7.80 44.23
N TRP A 404 2.66 -9.08 44.32
CA TRP A 404 1.27 -9.54 44.35
C TRP A 404 0.47 -8.88 45.46
N LYS A 405 1.03 -8.81 46.68
CA LYS A 405 0.40 -8.12 47.83
C LYS A 405 0.08 -6.64 47.56
N LYS A 406 0.84 -5.98 46.69
CA LYS A 406 0.59 -4.57 46.32
C LYS A 406 -0.51 -4.43 45.26
N VAL A 407 -0.77 -5.46 44.46
CA VAL A 407 -1.65 -5.36 43.27
C VAL A 407 -2.87 -6.26 43.30
N GLU A 408 -3.01 -7.19 44.26
CA GLU A 408 -4.08 -8.19 44.29
C GLU A 408 -5.49 -7.58 44.29
N TYR A 409 -5.65 -6.43 44.96
CA TYR A 409 -6.90 -5.67 45.00
C TYR A 409 -7.02 -4.59 43.92
N ARG A 410 -6.09 -4.58 42.96
CA ARG A 410 -6.01 -3.58 41.86
C ARG A 410 -6.22 -4.23 40.50
N VAL A 411 -6.52 -5.53 40.45
CA VAL A 411 -6.74 -6.28 39.20
C VAL A 411 -7.83 -5.59 38.37
N GLY A 412 -7.47 -5.20 37.15
CA GLY A 412 -8.34 -4.51 36.20
C GLY A 412 -8.48 -3.00 36.38
N ASP A 413 -7.92 -2.41 37.45
CA ASP A 413 -7.99 -0.97 37.72
C ASP A 413 -7.19 -0.17 36.71
N LEU A 414 -7.66 1.05 36.42
CA LEU A 414 -6.90 2.05 35.68
C LEU A 414 -5.68 2.49 36.53
N THR A 415 -4.50 2.59 35.92
CA THR A 415 -3.31 3.09 36.61
C THR A 415 -3.24 4.62 36.56
N PRO A 416 -2.42 5.27 37.41
CA PRO A 416 -2.13 6.70 37.28
C PRO A 416 -1.63 7.10 35.89
N LEU A 417 -0.85 6.23 35.22
CA LEU A 417 -0.45 6.44 33.82
C LEU A 417 -1.66 6.45 32.89
N GLY A 418 -2.60 5.50 33.06
CA GLY A 418 -3.85 5.47 32.30
C GLY A 418 -4.71 6.72 32.47
N TRP A 419 -4.76 7.27 33.69
CA TRP A 419 -5.40 8.56 33.94
C TRP A 419 -4.72 9.68 33.18
N ALA A 420 -3.39 9.79 33.29
CA ALA A 420 -2.60 10.83 32.63
C ALA A 420 -2.72 10.79 31.11
N GLN A 421 -2.76 9.60 30.51
CA GLN A 421 -2.94 9.43 29.07
C GLN A 421 -4.23 10.12 28.58
N HIS A 422 -5.36 9.90 29.25
CA HIS A 422 -6.65 10.50 28.86
C HIS A 422 -6.71 12.01 29.12
N VAL A 423 -6.01 12.51 30.13
CA VAL A 423 -5.80 13.96 30.32
C VAL A 423 -5.04 14.54 29.12
N GLN A 424 -3.98 13.88 28.68
CA GLN A 424 -3.16 14.35 27.55
C GLN A 424 -3.91 14.27 26.21
N ILE A 425 -4.77 13.26 26.00
CA ILE A 425 -5.68 13.22 24.83
C ILE A 425 -6.59 14.44 24.85
N ALA A 426 -7.19 14.79 26.00
CA ALA A 426 -8.06 15.95 26.14
C ALA A 426 -7.33 17.27 25.81
N GLU A 427 -6.13 17.46 26.35
CA GLU A 427 -5.27 18.61 26.07
C GLU A 427 -4.95 18.73 24.58
N THR A 428 -4.61 17.62 23.95
CA THR A 428 -4.30 17.56 22.51
C THR A 428 -5.53 17.89 21.68
N MET A 429 -6.71 17.36 22.01
CA MET A 429 -7.96 17.67 21.30
C MET A 429 -8.30 19.17 21.37
N VAL A 430 -8.24 19.78 22.57
CA VAL A 430 -8.55 21.20 22.74
C VAL A 430 -7.55 22.09 22.02
N LYS A 431 -6.25 21.75 22.10
CA LYS A 431 -5.18 22.50 21.43
C LYS A 431 -5.31 22.42 19.90
N SER A 432 -5.57 21.23 19.36
CA SER A 432 -5.64 20.99 17.92
C SER A 432 -6.94 21.48 17.29
N PHE A 433 -8.06 21.43 18.02
CA PHE A 433 -9.39 21.72 17.49
C PHE A 433 -10.17 22.73 18.36
N PRO A 434 -9.62 23.94 18.63
CA PRO A 434 -10.19 24.87 19.60
C PRO A 434 -11.61 25.34 19.26
N LYS A 435 -12.02 25.26 18.00
CA LYS A 435 -13.38 25.61 17.56
C LYS A 435 -14.44 24.58 17.98
N ALA A 436 -14.07 23.31 18.09
CA ALA A 436 -14.95 22.25 18.60
C ALA A 436 -15.18 22.39 20.12
N PHE A 437 -14.27 23.05 20.84
CA PHE A 437 -14.31 23.20 22.31
C PHE A 437 -14.55 24.64 22.78
N GLY A 438 -15.10 25.49 21.90
CA GLY A 438 -15.34 26.91 22.18
C GLY A 438 -16.63 27.20 22.96
N LYS A 439 -16.97 28.49 23.08
CA LYS A 439 -18.24 28.93 23.68
C LYS A 439 -19.43 28.34 22.91
N GLY A 440 -20.35 27.72 23.63
CA GLY A 440 -21.57 27.12 23.07
C GLY A 440 -21.36 25.74 22.45
N SER A 441 -20.17 25.16 22.58
CA SER A 441 -19.93 23.75 22.23
C SER A 441 -20.56 22.81 23.26
N ARG A 442 -21.04 21.66 22.81
CA ARG A 442 -21.60 20.59 23.64
C ARG A 442 -20.76 19.31 23.53
N ILE A 443 -20.30 18.80 24.65
CA ILE A 443 -19.46 17.60 24.75
C ILE A 443 -20.27 16.55 25.49
N ASP A 444 -20.59 15.44 24.81
CA ASP A 444 -21.27 14.30 25.42
C ASP A 444 -20.31 13.12 25.45
N ALA A 445 -20.15 12.52 26.63
CA ALA A 445 -19.27 11.39 26.84
C ALA A 445 -20.04 10.20 27.41
N THR A 446 -19.83 9.03 26.83
CA THR A 446 -20.40 7.78 27.31
C THR A 446 -19.34 6.70 27.43
N SER A 447 -19.51 5.78 28.37
CA SER A 447 -18.58 4.67 28.58
C SER A 447 -19.29 3.33 28.71
N SER A 448 -18.55 2.25 28.48
CA SER A 448 -18.97 0.92 28.92
C SER A 448 -19.08 0.87 30.45
N ALA A 449 -19.72 -0.17 30.99
CA ALA A 449 -19.86 -0.38 32.42
C ALA A 449 -18.56 -0.79 33.15
N SER A 450 -17.44 -0.93 32.43
CA SER A 450 -16.17 -1.28 33.05
C SER A 450 -15.60 -0.10 33.81
N VAL A 451 -15.24 -0.30 35.09
CA VAL A 451 -14.69 0.74 35.96
C VAL A 451 -13.48 1.45 35.31
N ARG A 452 -12.55 0.73 34.68
CA ARG A 452 -11.41 1.35 33.98
C ARG A 452 -11.83 2.24 32.79
N SER A 453 -12.91 1.90 32.09
CA SER A 453 -13.44 2.71 30.98
C SER A 453 -14.19 3.94 31.51
N ILE A 454 -14.96 3.80 32.60
CA ILE A 454 -15.58 4.92 33.33
C ILE A 454 -14.51 5.89 33.83
N MET A 455 -13.43 5.39 34.44
CA MET A 455 -12.33 6.21 34.96
C MET A 455 -11.53 6.90 33.84
N SER A 456 -11.40 6.25 32.68
CA SER A 456 -10.79 6.84 31.48
C SER A 456 -11.65 7.98 30.89
N MET A 457 -12.96 7.77 30.81
CA MET A 457 -13.90 8.83 30.45
C MET A 457 -13.81 9.98 31.46
N THR A 458 -13.85 9.67 32.75
CA THR A 458 -13.84 10.63 33.86
C THR A 458 -12.58 11.51 33.83
N SER A 459 -11.40 10.93 33.60
CA SER A 459 -10.15 11.70 33.51
C SER A 459 -10.14 12.65 32.32
N CYS A 460 -10.64 12.21 31.15
CA CYS A 460 -10.77 13.07 29.98
C CYS A 460 -11.77 14.22 30.21
N VAL A 461 -13.00 13.92 30.65
CA VAL A 461 -14.04 14.96 30.83
C VAL A 461 -13.70 15.93 31.96
N SER A 462 -12.98 15.48 32.99
CA SER A 462 -12.42 16.35 34.03
C SER A 462 -11.41 17.33 33.46
N ALA A 463 -10.51 16.87 32.58
CA ALA A 463 -9.58 17.75 31.87
C ALA A 463 -10.31 18.72 30.94
N LEU A 464 -11.27 18.24 30.13
CA LEU A 464 -12.06 19.07 29.21
C LEU A 464 -12.83 20.17 29.94
N SER A 465 -13.42 19.86 31.10
CA SER A 465 -14.16 20.85 31.90
C SER A 465 -13.26 22.01 32.36
N ARG A 466 -11.97 21.76 32.58
CA ARG A 466 -10.97 22.80 32.92
C ARG A 466 -10.46 23.55 31.70
N LEU A 467 -10.16 22.82 30.62
CA LEU A 467 -9.54 23.36 29.40
C LEU A 467 -10.53 24.12 28.51
N ALA A 468 -11.82 23.74 28.56
CA ALA A 468 -12.90 24.30 27.77
C ALA A 468 -14.08 24.73 28.67
N PRO A 469 -13.89 25.65 29.63
CA PRO A 469 -14.88 25.98 30.66
C PRO A 469 -16.15 26.68 30.12
N LYS A 470 -16.18 27.00 28.82
CA LYS A 470 -17.31 27.61 28.11
C LYS A 470 -18.09 26.62 27.25
N ALA A 471 -17.68 25.36 27.22
CA ALA A 471 -18.43 24.25 26.63
C ALA A 471 -19.26 23.57 27.71
N SER A 472 -20.42 23.02 27.34
CA SER A 472 -21.19 22.16 28.24
C SER A 472 -20.64 20.73 28.16
N VAL A 473 -20.30 20.14 29.29
CA VAL A 473 -19.81 18.76 29.37
C VAL A 473 -20.86 17.92 30.08
N TYR A 474 -21.31 16.85 29.42
CA TYR A 474 -22.18 15.83 29.97
C TYR A 474 -21.50 14.48 29.85
N ALA A 475 -21.51 13.70 30.93
CA ALA A 475 -20.93 12.38 30.98
C ALA A 475 -21.93 11.42 31.60
N HIS A 476 -22.19 10.29 30.94
CA HIS A 476 -23.13 9.29 31.42
C HIS A 476 -22.66 7.87 31.14
N GLN A 477 -23.19 6.93 31.89
CA GLN A 477 -22.98 5.50 31.67
C GLN A 477 -24.32 4.81 31.88
N GLY A 478 -24.80 4.11 30.86
CA GLY A 478 -26.07 3.40 30.93
C GLY A 478 -26.09 2.20 30.01
N LYS A 479 -27.02 1.27 30.26
CA LYS A 479 -27.28 0.16 29.32
C LYS A 479 -27.82 0.65 27.98
N GLU A 480 -28.41 1.84 27.94
CA GLU A 480 -28.89 2.47 26.71
C GLU A 480 -27.77 2.77 25.70
N ASP A 481 -26.54 3.03 26.17
CA ASP A 481 -25.39 3.32 25.31
C ASP A 481 -24.53 2.09 24.98
N ILE A 482 -25.00 0.89 25.32
CA ILE A 482 -24.21 -0.34 25.13
C ILE A 482 -23.88 -0.56 23.65
N GLN A 483 -24.75 -0.12 22.73
CA GLN A 483 -24.50 -0.13 21.28
C GLN A 483 -23.35 0.79 20.85
N ALA A 484 -23.13 1.89 21.59
CA ALA A 484 -22.09 2.86 21.29
C ALA A 484 -20.75 2.56 22.00
N THR A 485 -20.74 1.64 22.97
CA THR A 485 -19.59 1.47 23.88
C THR A 485 -19.12 0.03 24.07
N ARG A 486 -20.01 -0.96 24.07
CA ARG A 486 -19.68 -2.40 24.22
C ARG A 486 -20.79 -3.33 23.71
N PRO A 487 -21.05 -3.38 22.40
CA PRO A 487 -22.18 -4.11 21.84
C PRO A 487 -22.04 -5.64 21.91
N ASN A 488 -20.84 -6.16 22.11
CA ASN A 488 -20.56 -7.59 22.24
C ASN A 488 -20.68 -8.11 23.69
N GLU A 489 -21.19 -7.31 24.63
CA GLU A 489 -21.44 -7.79 25.98
C GLU A 489 -22.50 -8.90 25.99
N ALA A 490 -22.23 -10.02 26.68
CA ALA A 490 -23.08 -11.21 26.65
C ALA A 490 -24.55 -10.98 27.06
N ARG A 491 -24.85 -9.95 27.85
CA ARG A 491 -26.23 -9.59 28.29
C ARG A 491 -26.83 -8.42 27.52
N ASN A 492 -26.26 -8.06 26.37
CA ASN A 492 -26.78 -6.99 25.54
C ASN A 492 -28.11 -7.43 24.88
N PRO A 493 -29.25 -6.76 25.17
CA PRO A 493 -30.53 -7.12 24.58
C PRO A 493 -30.67 -6.65 23.11
N PHE A 494 -29.77 -5.79 22.64
CA PHE A 494 -29.78 -5.22 21.30
C PHE A 494 -28.64 -5.86 20.50
N VAL A 495 -28.91 -6.96 19.80
CA VAL A 495 -27.86 -7.72 19.11
C VAL A 495 -28.01 -7.54 17.61
N TYR A 496 -26.98 -6.97 17.00
CA TYR A 496 -26.82 -6.97 15.55
C TYR A 496 -26.61 -8.42 15.09
N LYS A 497 -27.36 -8.81 14.07
CA LYS A 497 -27.20 -10.10 13.38
C LYS A 497 -26.57 -9.87 12.03
N GLY A 498 -25.81 -10.84 11.55
CA GLY A 498 -25.14 -10.76 10.27
C GLY A 498 -24.84 -12.15 9.72
N PRO A 499 -24.24 -12.20 8.54
CA PRO A 499 -23.89 -13.47 7.90
C PRO A 499 -22.92 -14.26 8.78
N ASP A 500 -22.95 -15.59 8.61
CA ASP A 500 -22.00 -16.48 9.27
C ASP A 500 -20.58 -16.05 8.92
N THR A 501 -19.79 -15.70 9.94
CA THR A 501 -18.39 -15.33 9.75
C THR A 501 -17.59 -16.60 9.52
N VAL A 502 -17.10 -16.79 8.29
CA VAL A 502 -16.17 -17.87 7.96
C VAL A 502 -14.78 -17.53 8.49
N PHE A 503 -14.28 -18.37 9.39
CA PHE A 503 -12.93 -18.23 9.92
C PHE A 503 -11.91 -18.61 8.84
N PRO A 504 -10.89 -17.77 8.55
CA PRO A 504 -10.00 -18.00 7.42
C PRO A 504 -8.95 -19.10 7.66
N TYR A 505 -8.78 -19.59 8.89
CA TYR A 505 -7.74 -20.55 9.26
C TYR A 505 -8.32 -21.80 9.91
N PHE A 506 -7.73 -22.98 9.68
CA PHE A 506 -8.17 -24.21 10.38
C PHE A 506 -7.41 -24.47 11.68
N GLU A 507 -6.23 -23.85 11.83
CA GLU A 507 -5.34 -24.04 12.97
C GLU A 507 -5.86 -23.31 14.22
N THR A 508 -5.95 -24.01 15.35
CA THR A 508 -6.30 -23.39 16.64
C THR A 508 -5.14 -22.55 17.17
N SER A 509 -5.42 -21.60 18.07
CA SER A 509 -4.37 -20.76 18.67
C SER A 509 -3.34 -21.55 19.48
N GLU A 510 -3.76 -22.64 20.14
CA GLU A 510 -2.85 -23.58 20.79
C GLU A 510 -1.93 -24.29 19.78
N GLN A 511 -2.48 -24.80 18.67
CA GLN A 511 -1.68 -25.43 17.61
C GLN A 511 -0.68 -24.46 16.99
N PHE A 512 -1.12 -23.22 16.71
CA PHE A 512 -0.26 -22.16 16.18
C PHE A 512 0.88 -21.86 17.16
N PHE A 513 0.58 -21.72 18.46
CA PHE A 513 1.58 -21.53 19.50
C PHE A 513 2.59 -22.68 19.56
N LEU A 514 2.14 -23.93 19.63
CA LEU A 514 3.03 -25.09 19.71
C LEU A 514 3.93 -25.23 18.48
N ARG A 515 3.43 -24.87 17.30
CA ARG A 515 4.20 -24.85 16.05
C ARG A 515 5.21 -23.70 16.00
N ARG A 516 4.82 -22.51 16.47
CA ARG A 516 5.63 -21.29 16.37
C ARG A 516 6.66 -21.15 17.49
N PHE A 517 6.37 -21.72 18.66
CA PHE A 517 7.17 -21.61 19.86
C PHE A 517 7.51 -22.97 20.50
N PRO A 518 8.05 -23.95 19.76
CA PRO A 518 8.38 -25.27 20.30
C PRO A 518 9.45 -25.25 21.39
N GLN A 519 10.24 -24.16 21.47
CA GLN A 519 11.28 -23.94 22.47
C GLN A 519 10.75 -23.47 23.84
N TYR A 520 9.43 -23.40 24.06
CA TYR A 520 8.85 -23.01 25.35
C TYR A 520 9.42 -23.76 26.58
N PRO A 521 9.85 -25.05 26.51
CA PRO A 521 10.47 -25.71 27.66
C PRO A 521 11.81 -25.08 28.06
N GLU A 522 12.55 -24.49 27.13
CA GLU A 522 13.84 -23.82 27.41
C GLU A 522 13.63 -22.57 28.26
N VAL A 523 12.56 -21.80 27.99
CA VAL A 523 12.19 -20.64 28.80
C VAL A 523 11.78 -21.08 30.21
N LEU A 524 11.00 -22.16 30.34
CA LEU A 524 10.67 -22.72 31.65
C LEU A 524 11.92 -23.23 32.39
N GLY A 525 12.91 -23.77 31.66
CA GLY A 525 14.21 -24.17 32.19
C GLY A 525 15.03 -23.03 32.81
N ARG A 526 14.69 -21.77 32.51
CA ARG A 526 15.27 -20.60 33.21
C ARG A 526 14.73 -20.47 34.62
N LEU A 527 13.50 -20.90 34.87
CA LEU A 527 12.82 -20.79 36.18
C LEU A 527 12.94 -22.09 36.99
N PHE A 528 12.89 -23.24 36.32
CA PHE A 528 12.82 -24.56 36.95
C PHE A 528 14.02 -25.45 36.57
N LYS A 529 14.52 -26.25 37.53
CA LYS A 529 15.61 -27.23 37.28
C LYS A 529 15.12 -28.34 36.32
N ASP A 530 13.88 -28.77 36.51
CA ASP A 530 13.10 -29.63 35.60
C ASP A 530 11.89 -28.84 35.11
N ALA A 531 11.94 -28.42 33.84
CA ALA A 531 10.90 -27.65 33.19
C ALA A 531 9.57 -28.41 33.06
N SER A 532 9.62 -29.73 32.84
CA SER A 532 8.42 -30.58 32.71
C SER A 532 7.71 -30.69 34.05
N ALA A 533 8.46 -30.95 35.12
CA ALA A 533 7.91 -30.96 36.48
C ALA A 533 7.40 -29.57 36.91
N GLY A 534 8.05 -28.48 36.47
CA GLY A 534 7.59 -27.11 36.71
C GLY A 534 6.29 -26.76 35.98
N LEU A 535 6.11 -27.24 34.75
CA LEU A 535 4.85 -27.11 34.01
C LEU A 535 3.72 -27.93 34.65
N GLY A 536 4.03 -29.16 35.07
CA GLY A 536 3.07 -30.11 35.63
C GLY A 536 1.99 -30.48 34.62
N ASN A 537 0.73 -30.53 35.07
CA ASN A 537 -0.43 -30.87 34.21
C ASN A 537 -1.04 -29.63 33.51
N ARG A 538 -0.37 -28.48 33.56
CA ARG A 538 -0.89 -27.24 32.97
C ARG A 538 -0.73 -27.27 31.46
N ASN A 539 -1.65 -26.61 30.77
CA ASN A 539 -1.54 -26.37 29.34
C ASN A 539 -0.44 -25.33 29.07
N ALA A 540 0.53 -25.65 28.20
CA ALA A 540 1.66 -24.77 27.91
C ALA A 540 1.22 -23.44 27.27
N TYR A 541 0.24 -23.48 26.36
CA TYR A 541 -0.30 -22.29 25.72
C TYR A 541 -0.94 -21.35 26.75
N ASP A 542 -1.76 -21.86 27.67
CA ASP A 542 -2.36 -21.04 28.73
C ASP A 542 -1.31 -20.42 29.66
N VAL A 543 -0.27 -21.18 30.01
CA VAL A 543 0.84 -20.68 30.84
C VAL A 543 1.55 -19.53 30.13
N PHE A 544 1.96 -19.73 28.87
CA PHE A 544 2.69 -18.71 28.13
C PHE A 544 1.84 -17.51 27.76
N PHE A 545 0.54 -17.68 27.55
CA PHE A 545 -0.39 -16.58 27.44
C PHE A 545 -0.36 -15.70 28.70
N ASN A 546 -0.47 -16.30 29.90
CA ASN A 546 -0.42 -15.53 31.14
C ASN A 546 0.97 -14.92 31.42
N LEU A 547 2.06 -15.60 31.06
CA LEU A 547 3.42 -15.06 31.16
C LEU A 547 3.65 -13.88 30.20
N TYR A 548 3.15 -13.98 28.97
CA TYR A 548 3.19 -12.88 28.01
C TYR A 548 2.44 -11.66 28.55
N MET A 549 1.21 -11.85 29.04
CA MET A 549 0.40 -10.77 29.64
C MET A 549 1.03 -10.20 30.91
N PHE A 550 1.72 -11.03 31.71
CA PHE A 550 2.49 -10.60 32.87
C PHE A 550 3.60 -9.63 32.48
N VAL A 551 4.45 -10.05 31.54
CA VAL A 551 5.62 -9.28 31.09
C VAL A 551 5.17 -8.01 30.36
N ALA A 552 4.24 -8.13 29.42
CA ALA A 552 3.70 -7.01 28.66
C ALA A 552 2.99 -5.98 29.56
N GLY A 553 2.20 -6.46 30.52
CA GLY A 553 1.44 -5.62 31.45
C GLY A 553 2.31 -4.73 32.35
N MET A 554 3.59 -5.06 32.56
CA MET A 554 4.49 -4.24 33.39
C MET A 554 4.65 -2.81 32.86
N ASN A 555 4.51 -2.59 31.56
CA ASN A 555 4.56 -1.26 30.96
C ASN A 555 3.48 -0.32 31.52
N SER A 556 2.35 -0.87 31.97
CA SER A 556 1.22 -0.11 32.51
C SER A 556 1.27 0.10 34.02
N VAL A 557 2.10 -0.68 34.74
CA VAL A 557 2.23 -0.63 36.20
C VAL A 557 3.07 0.58 36.64
N PRO A 558 2.73 1.29 37.72
CA PRO A 558 3.53 2.40 38.25
C PRO A 558 4.97 2.00 38.56
N GLU A 559 5.90 2.90 38.25
CA GLU A 559 7.36 2.65 38.33
C GLU A 559 7.83 2.24 39.74
N ASP A 560 7.22 2.80 40.79
CA ASP A 560 7.56 2.54 42.19
C ASP A 560 7.20 1.12 42.68
N ILE A 561 6.36 0.39 41.92
CA ILE A 561 5.99 -1.00 42.23
C ILE A 561 6.20 -1.96 41.06
N ARG A 562 6.67 -1.47 39.90
CA ARG A 562 6.91 -2.28 38.70
C ARG A 562 8.03 -3.28 38.93
N LEU A 563 7.86 -4.50 38.43
CA LEU A 563 8.93 -5.49 38.39
C LEU A 563 9.80 -5.31 37.15
N ASP A 564 11.11 -5.46 37.30
CA ASP A 564 12.02 -5.53 36.16
C ASP A 564 12.02 -6.95 35.58
N VAL A 565 11.38 -7.07 34.42
CA VAL A 565 11.15 -8.33 33.70
C VAL A 565 11.66 -8.27 32.26
N LYS A 566 12.52 -7.31 31.94
CA LYS A 566 13.02 -7.09 30.57
C LYS A 566 13.79 -8.29 30.03
N ASP A 567 14.53 -8.98 30.90
CA ASP A 567 15.34 -10.15 30.51
C ASP A 567 14.56 -11.48 30.63
N PHE A 568 13.25 -11.43 30.85
CA PHE A 568 12.44 -12.65 30.99
C PHE A 568 12.36 -13.43 29.67
N PHE A 569 12.21 -12.71 28.56
CA PHE A 569 12.21 -13.23 27.19
C PHE A 569 13.33 -12.55 26.38
N THR A 570 13.95 -13.27 25.46
CA THR A 570 14.77 -12.62 24.42
C THR A 570 13.87 -11.83 23.46
N PRO A 571 14.40 -10.86 22.69
CA PRO A 571 13.62 -10.14 21.68
C PRO A 571 12.89 -11.08 20.69
N GLU A 572 13.54 -12.14 20.26
CA GLU A 572 12.98 -13.13 19.34
C GLU A 572 11.84 -13.93 19.97
N GLU A 573 12.00 -14.34 21.23
CA GLU A 573 10.96 -15.06 21.99
C GLU A 573 9.76 -14.16 22.21
N TYR A 574 9.99 -12.90 22.58
CA TYR A 574 8.92 -11.97 22.87
C TYR A 574 8.15 -11.57 21.61
N ALA A 575 8.84 -11.38 20.49
CA ALA A 575 8.21 -11.19 19.18
C ALA A 575 7.41 -12.42 18.74
N THR A 576 7.89 -13.63 19.01
CA THR A 576 7.12 -14.85 18.74
C THR A 576 5.87 -14.94 19.61
N LEU A 577 5.96 -14.65 20.91
CA LEU A 577 4.80 -14.65 21.80
C LEU A 577 3.78 -13.58 21.40
N TRP A 578 4.26 -12.42 20.95
CA TRP A 578 3.41 -11.40 20.34
C TRP A 578 2.69 -11.92 19.09
N GLU A 579 3.38 -12.62 18.17
CA GLU A 579 2.73 -13.21 16.99
C GLU A 579 1.64 -14.23 17.39
N THR A 580 1.88 -15.03 18.44
CA THR A 580 0.89 -16.00 18.94
C THR A 580 -0.32 -15.32 19.57
N ASP A 581 -0.11 -14.25 20.35
CA ASP A 581 -1.19 -13.43 20.90
C ASP A 581 -1.95 -12.71 19.78
N ASN A 582 -1.23 -12.15 18.80
CA ASN A 582 -1.80 -11.46 17.65
C ASN A 582 -2.71 -12.39 16.82
N TYR A 583 -2.31 -13.66 16.64
CA TYR A 583 -3.14 -14.69 16.03
C TYR A 583 -4.39 -14.99 16.86
N GLU A 584 -4.25 -15.21 18.17
CA GLU A 584 -5.39 -15.42 19.07
C GLU A 584 -6.39 -14.24 19.01
N ARG A 585 -5.90 -13.02 19.12
CA ARG A 585 -6.73 -11.80 19.09
C ARG A 585 -7.45 -11.62 17.76
N PHE A 586 -6.81 -11.94 16.63
CA PHE A 586 -7.48 -11.93 15.34
C PHE A 586 -8.64 -12.94 15.31
N ASN A 587 -8.41 -14.16 15.80
CA ASN A 587 -9.43 -15.22 15.82
C ASN A 587 -10.65 -14.83 16.65
N GLU A 588 -10.43 -14.05 17.71
CA GLU A 588 -11.50 -13.53 18.55
C GLU A 588 -12.21 -12.34 17.89
N TYR A 589 -11.46 -11.34 17.43
CA TYR A 589 -12.03 -10.03 17.08
C TYR A 589 -12.70 -10.00 15.71
N ILE A 590 -12.36 -10.94 14.83
CA ILE A 590 -13.01 -11.09 13.52
C ILE A 590 -14.54 -11.28 13.66
N TYR A 591 -14.99 -11.95 14.72
CA TYR A 591 -16.40 -12.18 15.04
C TYR A 591 -17.09 -10.96 15.64
N TYR A 592 -16.34 -10.03 16.21
CA TYR A 592 -16.91 -8.85 16.87
C TYR A 592 -17.35 -7.78 15.88
N ARG A 593 -16.93 -7.88 14.60
CA ARG A 593 -17.30 -6.93 13.54
C ARG A 593 -18.81 -6.75 13.41
N THR A 594 -19.58 -7.84 13.43
CA THR A 594 -21.06 -7.79 13.36
C THR A 594 -21.65 -6.94 14.48
N SER A 595 -21.28 -7.22 15.74
CA SER A 595 -21.78 -6.47 16.89
C SER A 595 -21.26 -5.02 16.93
N CYS A 596 -19.98 -4.81 16.60
CA CYS A 596 -19.33 -3.50 16.67
C CYS A 596 -19.74 -2.55 15.54
N SER A 597 -20.37 -3.04 14.47
CA SER A 597 -20.99 -2.20 13.44
C SER A 597 -22.03 -1.22 14.01
N SER A 598 -22.70 -1.57 15.12
CA SER A 598 -23.62 -0.66 15.83
C SER A 598 -22.96 0.64 16.30
N ILE A 599 -21.67 0.62 16.64
CA ILE A 599 -20.92 1.82 17.01
C ILE A 599 -20.69 2.71 15.78
N VAL A 600 -20.45 2.11 14.61
CA VAL A 600 -20.29 2.86 13.36
C VAL A 600 -21.62 3.53 12.98
N ASP A 601 -22.74 2.85 13.14
CA ASP A 601 -24.08 3.43 12.98
C ASP A 601 -24.29 4.61 13.95
N ASP A 602 -24.00 4.45 15.26
CA ASP A 602 -24.12 5.53 16.25
C ASP A 602 -23.18 6.72 15.92
N MET A 603 -21.98 6.47 15.38
CA MET A 603 -21.09 7.52 14.89
C MET A 603 -21.70 8.31 13.72
N ILE A 604 -22.33 7.62 12.76
CA ILE A 604 -22.97 8.24 11.60
C ILE A 604 -24.20 9.04 12.05
N GLU A 605 -25.08 8.44 12.84
CA GLU A 605 -26.33 9.04 13.28
C GLU A 605 -26.08 10.32 14.09
N LYS A 606 -25.16 10.28 15.06
CA LYS A 606 -24.81 11.48 15.84
C LYS A 606 -24.11 12.52 14.99
N ALA A 607 -23.22 12.13 14.08
CA ALA A 607 -22.59 13.09 13.17
C ALA A 607 -23.63 13.81 12.30
N ASP A 608 -24.55 13.08 11.67
CA ASP A 608 -25.62 13.67 10.87
C ASP A 608 -26.48 14.64 11.70
N ALA A 609 -26.89 14.23 12.90
CA ALA A 609 -27.68 15.07 13.80
C ALA A 609 -26.97 16.38 14.19
N ARG A 610 -25.68 16.29 14.57
CA ARG A 610 -24.86 17.47 14.93
C ARG A 610 -24.69 18.41 13.75
N LEU A 611 -24.41 17.88 12.56
CA LEU A 611 -24.20 18.68 11.35
C LEU A 611 -25.49 19.39 10.92
N VAL A 612 -26.64 18.70 10.97
CA VAL A 612 -27.96 19.29 10.69
C VAL A 612 -28.28 20.42 11.67
N ALA A 613 -28.06 20.19 12.96
CA ALA A 613 -28.28 21.19 14.01
C ALA A 613 -27.22 22.31 14.03
N ARG A 614 -26.13 22.16 13.25
CA ARG A 614 -24.94 23.04 13.25
C ARG A 614 -24.32 23.17 14.64
N GLU A 615 -24.40 22.10 15.43
CA GLU A 615 -23.84 22.04 16.78
C GLU A 615 -22.32 21.83 16.72
N ARG A 616 -21.60 22.56 17.57
CA ARG A 616 -20.17 22.37 17.79
C ARG A 616 -19.97 21.49 19.00
N GLY A 617 -18.87 20.75 19.04
CA GLY A 617 -18.60 19.90 20.20
C GLY A 617 -17.92 18.59 19.90
N ALA A 618 -18.18 17.60 20.75
CA ALA A 618 -17.68 16.26 20.56
C ALA A 618 -18.63 15.21 21.15
N ASP A 619 -18.71 14.05 20.49
CA ASP A 619 -19.35 12.85 20.99
C ASP A 619 -18.25 11.81 21.30
N LEU A 620 -18.00 11.55 22.58
CA LEU A 620 -16.89 10.75 23.09
C LEU A 620 -17.37 9.40 23.61
N ARG A 621 -16.90 8.30 23.03
CA ARG A 621 -17.22 6.93 23.50
C ARG A 621 -16.00 6.28 24.14
N TYR A 622 -16.18 5.57 25.24
CA TYR A 622 -15.11 4.88 25.96
C TYR A 622 -15.40 3.39 26.17
N GLY A 623 -14.44 2.54 25.79
CA GLY A 623 -14.58 1.10 25.93
C GLY A 623 -13.24 0.37 25.89
N HIS A 624 -13.11 -0.59 24.97
CA HIS A 624 -12.09 -1.64 25.03
C HIS A 624 -11.28 -1.80 23.73
N ASP A 625 -10.15 -2.50 23.83
CA ASP A 625 -9.24 -2.87 22.73
C ASP A 625 -9.94 -3.68 21.64
N HIS A 626 -10.62 -4.76 22.01
CA HIS A 626 -11.30 -5.65 21.07
C HIS A 626 -12.34 -4.93 20.21
N ILE A 627 -12.94 -3.87 20.75
CA ILE A 627 -13.85 -2.99 20.00
C ILE A 627 -13.06 -2.09 19.06
N MET A 628 -11.99 -1.45 19.54
CA MET A 628 -11.14 -0.61 18.70
C MET A 628 -10.57 -1.40 17.50
N MET A 629 -10.07 -2.61 17.74
CA MET A 629 -9.56 -3.49 16.69
C MET A 629 -10.67 -3.87 15.70
N ALA A 630 -11.87 -4.20 16.18
CA ALA A 630 -13.02 -4.47 15.32
C ALA A 630 -13.42 -3.24 14.49
N LEU A 631 -13.42 -2.03 15.08
CA LEU A 631 -13.69 -0.78 14.38
C LEU A 631 -12.65 -0.52 13.28
N MET A 632 -11.36 -0.76 13.56
CA MET A 632 -10.31 -0.64 12.53
C MET A 632 -10.56 -1.58 11.35
N MET A 633 -11.04 -2.82 11.60
CA MET A 633 -11.40 -3.77 10.54
C MET A 633 -12.67 -3.34 9.79
N ILE A 634 -13.73 -2.91 10.50
CA ILE A 634 -14.99 -2.49 9.87
C ILE A 634 -14.73 -1.29 8.95
N MET A 635 -14.05 -0.26 9.46
CA MET A 635 -13.75 0.98 8.76
C MET A 635 -12.57 0.88 7.79
N ASP A 636 -11.88 -0.26 7.76
CA ASP A 636 -10.73 -0.54 6.90
C ASP A 636 -9.57 0.47 7.07
N ILE A 637 -9.26 0.82 8.31
CA ILE A 637 -8.24 1.84 8.64
C ILE A 637 -6.88 1.40 8.12
N ASP A 638 -6.33 2.09 7.12
CA ASP A 638 -5.10 1.69 6.42
C ASP A 638 -5.10 0.21 6.00
N ASP A 639 -6.21 -0.26 5.43
CA ASP A 639 -6.39 -1.63 4.94
C ASP A 639 -6.43 -2.73 6.04
N PHE A 640 -6.76 -2.37 7.28
CA PHE A 640 -6.77 -3.32 8.42
C PHE A 640 -7.82 -4.45 8.32
N ASN A 641 -8.67 -4.48 7.29
CA ASN A 641 -9.58 -5.59 7.04
C ASN A 641 -8.97 -6.71 6.17
N LYS A 642 -7.71 -6.59 5.73
CA LYS A 642 -7.04 -7.62 4.94
C LYS A 642 -6.54 -8.75 5.83
N TYR A 643 -6.64 -9.98 5.34
CA TYR A 643 -6.03 -11.15 5.97
C TYR A 643 -5.51 -12.13 4.91
N PRO A 644 -4.29 -12.67 5.08
CA PRO A 644 -3.67 -13.58 4.11
C PRO A 644 -4.28 -14.98 4.20
N SER A 645 -4.06 -15.82 3.19
CA SER A 645 -4.43 -17.24 3.23
C SER A 645 -3.53 -18.07 4.16
N ASN A 646 -2.26 -17.69 4.31
CA ASN A 646 -1.34 -18.32 5.26
C ASN A 646 -1.31 -17.52 6.58
N PRO A 647 -1.65 -18.13 7.72
CA PRO A 647 -1.65 -17.44 9.03
C PRO A 647 -0.27 -16.91 9.45
N ASP A 648 0.84 -17.48 8.96
CA ASP A 648 2.20 -16.98 9.26
C ASP A 648 2.44 -15.56 8.72
N ASN A 649 1.64 -15.12 7.75
CA ASN A 649 1.71 -13.77 7.19
C ASN A 649 0.78 -12.78 7.90
N LEU A 650 -0.04 -13.21 8.85
CA LEU A 650 -1.08 -12.38 9.48
C LEU A 650 -0.48 -11.16 10.17
N ALA A 651 0.66 -11.33 10.84
CA ALA A 651 1.38 -10.26 11.53
C ALA A 651 1.78 -9.08 10.61
N GLN A 652 1.80 -9.27 9.28
CA GLN A 652 2.11 -8.21 8.32
C GLN A 652 0.92 -7.30 8.02
N VAL A 653 -0.32 -7.74 8.31
CA VAL A 653 -1.55 -6.97 7.99
C VAL A 653 -2.45 -6.69 9.19
N PHE A 654 -2.30 -7.46 10.26
CA PHE A 654 -3.02 -7.28 11.51
C PHE A 654 -2.01 -7.20 12.66
N GLN A 655 -1.96 -6.06 13.36
CA GLN A 655 -1.02 -5.84 14.45
C GLN A 655 -1.73 -5.30 15.69
N THR A 656 -1.76 -6.09 16.76
CA THR A 656 -2.33 -5.70 18.05
C THR A 656 -1.65 -4.47 18.64
N TYR A 657 -0.36 -4.25 18.40
CA TYR A 657 0.36 -3.07 18.89
C TYR A 657 -0.13 -1.75 18.28
N ARG A 658 -0.96 -1.78 17.22
CA ARG A 658 -1.62 -0.58 16.68
C ARG A 658 -2.76 -0.10 17.59
N SER A 659 -3.24 -0.94 18.52
CA SER A 659 -4.14 -0.53 19.58
C SER A 659 -3.43 -0.53 20.96
N PRO A 660 -2.51 0.42 21.21
CA PRO A 660 -1.88 0.56 22.53
C PRO A 660 -2.87 0.96 23.64
N MET A 661 -2.40 1.06 24.87
CA MET A 661 -3.18 1.61 25.98
C MET A 661 -3.58 3.06 25.67
N ALA A 662 -4.85 3.41 25.90
CA ALA A 662 -5.46 4.68 25.50
C ALA A 662 -5.60 4.93 23.98
N THR A 663 -5.62 3.87 23.14
CA THR A 663 -5.94 4.04 21.70
C THR A 663 -7.19 4.86 21.50
N ASN A 664 -7.17 5.78 20.54
CA ASN A 664 -8.35 6.55 20.18
C ASN A 664 -8.48 6.74 18.67
N LEU A 665 -9.72 6.71 18.21
CA LEU A 665 -10.12 6.98 16.84
C LEU A 665 -11.00 8.23 16.84
N GLN A 666 -10.68 9.21 16.00
CA GLN A 666 -11.38 10.49 15.91
C GLN A 666 -11.75 10.79 14.46
N LEU A 667 -13.04 11.00 14.19
CA LEU A 667 -13.51 11.62 12.96
C LEU A 667 -13.68 13.12 13.26
N VAL A 668 -12.81 13.93 12.67
CA VAL A 668 -12.79 15.38 12.86
C VAL A 668 -13.50 16.05 11.69
N PHE A 669 -14.59 16.75 11.98
CA PHE A 669 -15.47 17.37 10.99
C PHE A 669 -15.14 18.86 10.82
N TYR A 670 -14.93 19.25 9.57
CA TYR A 670 -14.58 20.59 9.14
C TYR A 670 -15.75 21.18 8.36
N THR A 671 -16.22 22.35 8.78
CA THR A 671 -17.33 23.06 8.14
C THR A 671 -16.86 24.38 7.51
N PRO A 672 -17.53 24.87 6.45
CA PRO A 672 -17.20 26.15 5.84
C PRO A 672 -17.36 27.32 6.83
N LYS A 673 -16.35 28.19 6.89
CA LYS A 673 -16.37 29.37 7.76
C LYS A 673 -17.50 30.33 7.39
N GLY A 674 -18.13 30.91 8.41
CA GLY A 674 -19.11 31.98 8.25
C GLY A 674 -20.44 31.54 7.62
N GLY A 675 -20.79 30.25 7.70
CA GLY A 675 -22.05 29.72 7.18
C GLY A 675 -22.13 29.72 5.64
N LYS A 676 -20.98 29.79 4.97
CA LYS A 676 -20.88 29.69 3.51
C LYS A 676 -21.35 28.31 3.04
N ALA A 677 -21.90 28.25 1.84
CA ALA A 677 -22.20 26.99 1.19
C ALA A 677 -20.90 26.24 0.86
N GLY A 678 -20.90 24.93 1.09
CA GLY A 678 -19.78 24.05 0.81
C GLY A 678 -19.97 22.68 1.45
N ASP A 679 -19.28 21.68 0.92
CA ASP A 679 -19.31 20.31 1.46
C ASP A 679 -18.71 20.28 2.87
N VAL A 680 -19.26 19.46 3.77
CA VAL A 680 -18.62 19.13 5.05
C VAL A 680 -17.45 18.18 4.77
N LEU A 681 -16.28 18.49 5.31
CA LEU A 681 -15.08 17.65 5.16
C LEU A 681 -14.80 16.89 6.46
N VAL A 682 -14.19 15.72 6.35
CA VAL A 682 -13.81 14.88 7.49
C VAL A 682 -12.37 14.43 7.34
N LYS A 683 -11.63 14.45 8.45
CA LYS A 683 -10.32 13.81 8.58
C LYS A 683 -10.40 12.74 9.65
N VAL A 684 -9.80 11.58 9.41
CA VAL A 684 -9.76 10.48 10.36
C VAL A 684 -8.40 10.43 11.03
N LEU A 685 -8.39 10.40 12.35
CA LEU A 685 -7.19 10.27 13.17
C LEU A 685 -7.24 8.99 13.99
N HIS A 686 -6.18 8.19 13.93
CA HIS A 686 -5.97 7.06 14.82
C HIS A 686 -4.72 7.33 15.64
N ASN A 687 -4.87 7.41 16.96
CA ASN A 687 -3.77 7.78 17.87
C ASN A 687 -3.11 9.13 17.54
N GLY A 688 -3.91 10.07 17.01
CA GLY A 688 -3.44 11.39 16.57
C GLY A 688 -2.75 11.40 15.19
N GLU A 689 -2.58 10.24 14.54
CA GLU A 689 -2.02 10.13 13.19
C GLU A 689 -3.12 10.13 12.13
N GLU A 690 -2.85 10.79 11.00
CA GLU A 690 -3.75 10.82 9.85
C GLU A 690 -3.76 9.45 9.16
N VAL A 691 -4.94 8.85 9.02
CA VAL A 691 -5.11 7.50 8.47
C VAL A 691 -6.09 7.48 7.30
N ARG A 692 -6.00 6.45 6.46
CA ARG A 692 -6.87 6.25 5.30
C ARG A 692 -8.04 5.33 5.62
N LEU A 693 -9.14 5.52 4.89
CA LEU A 693 -10.32 4.65 4.90
C LEU A 693 -10.29 3.69 3.70
N GLY A 694 -9.57 2.57 3.82
CA GLY A 694 -9.44 1.55 2.77
C GLY A 694 -9.26 2.12 1.36
N SER A 695 -10.15 1.71 0.45
CA SER A 695 -10.17 2.16 -0.96
C SER A 695 -10.84 3.53 -1.19
N LEU A 696 -11.36 4.19 -0.16
CA LEU A 696 -11.99 5.50 -0.32
C LEU A 696 -10.92 6.54 -0.68
N ARG A 697 -11.10 7.19 -1.83
CA ARG A 697 -10.18 8.24 -2.30
C ARG A 697 -10.44 9.55 -1.53
N PRO A 698 -9.40 10.20 -0.98
CA PRO A 698 -9.57 11.51 -0.36
C PRO A 698 -9.88 12.59 -1.40
N PHE A 699 -10.58 13.63 -0.96
CA PHE A 699 -10.92 14.80 -1.76
C PHE A 699 -9.69 15.71 -1.98
N ASP A 700 -8.97 16.02 -0.89
CA ASP A 700 -7.77 16.85 -0.90
C ASP A 700 -6.91 16.51 0.33
N GLY A 701 -5.64 16.13 0.12
CA GLY A 701 -4.76 15.65 1.20
C GLY A 701 -5.42 14.54 2.04
N PRO A 702 -5.47 14.64 3.39
CA PRO A 702 -6.13 13.67 4.28
C PRO A 702 -7.64 13.95 4.47
N TYR A 703 -8.24 14.85 3.69
CA TYR A 703 -9.63 15.27 3.84
C TYR A 703 -10.55 14.54 2.87
N TYR A 704 -11.68 14.07 3.39
CA TYR A 704 -12.75 13.41 2.66
C TYR A 704 -14.02 14.26 2.71
N LYS A 705 -14.92 14.13 1.74
CA LYS A 705 -16.27 14.69 1.90
C LYS A 705 -17.08 13.79 2.83
N TRP A 706 -17.82 14.37 3.77
CA TRP A 706 -18.64 13.60 4.72
C TRP A 706 -19.64 12.69 4.00
N ALA A 707 -20.26 13.15 2.91
CA ALA A 707 -21.21 12.34 2.14
C ALA A 707 -20.57 11.04 1.63
N ASP A 708 -19.31 11.10 1.17
CA ASP A 708 -18.57 9.94 0.67
C ASP A 708 -18.14 9.01 1.82
N VAL A 709 -17.66 9.58 2.94
CA VAL A 709 -17.33 8.82 4.15
C VAL A 709 -18.55 8.11 4.69
N ARG A 710 -19.69 8.80 4.78
CA ARG A 710 -20.95 8.23 5.24
C ARG A 710 -21.39 7.07 4.35
N ALA A 711 -21.41 7.26 3.03
CA ALA A 711 -21.78 6.21 2.08
C ALA A 711 -20.83 5.00 2.19
N TYR A 712 -19.54 5.26 2.35
CA TYR A 712 -18.52 4.24 2.57
C TYR A 712 -18.76 3.47 3.87
N LEU A 713 -18.91 4.14 5.01
CA LEU A 713 -19.11 3.48 6.29
C LEU A 713 -20.42 2.66 6.32
N VAL A 714 -21.49 3.17 5.70
CA VAL A 714 -22.73 2.39 5.52
C VAL A 714 -22.49 1.13 4.68
N SER A 715 -21.74 1.24 3.58
CA SER A 715 -21.45 0.07 2.74
C SER A 715 -20.59 -0.95 3.47
N ARG A 716 -19.65 -0.50 4.31
CA ARG A 716 -18.84 -1.35 5.20
C ARG A 716 -19.68 -2.07 6.25
N VAL A 717 -20.58 -1.36 6.95
CA VAL A 717 -21.49 -1.96 7.93
C VAL A 717 -22.34 -3.06 7.29
N ASN A 718 -22.84 -2.83 6.08
CA ASN A 718 -23.66 -3.81 5.35
C ASN A 718 -22.93 -5.12 5.01
N LEU A 719 -21.58 -5.16 5.07
CA LEU A 719 -20.84 -6.42 4.88
C LEU A 719 -20.97 -7.37 6.07
N PHE A 720 -21.29 -6.83 7.25
CA PHE A 720 -21.25 -7.58 8.52
C PHE A 720 -22.62 -7.71 9.19
N VAL A 721 -23.66 -7.07 8.65
CA VAL A 721 -24.98 -6.96 9.28
C VAL A 721 -26.07 -7.25 8.25
N ASP A 722 -26.99 -8.16 8.60
CA ASP A 722 -28.18 -8.44 7.80
C ASP A 722 -29.23 -7.37 8.10
N LYS A 723 -29.43 -6.44 7.17
CA LYS A 723 -30.51 -5.45 7.29
C LYS A 723 -31.84 -6.15 7.01
N LYS A 724 -32.74 -6.11 7.99
CA LYS A 724 -34.14 -6.53 7.83
C LYS A 724 -34.96 -5.51 7.07
#